data_AF-A0A9P1BE77-F1
#
_entry.id   AF-A0A9P1BE77-F1
#
_cell.length_a   1.000
_cell.length_b   1.000
_cell.length_c   1.000
_cell.angle_alpha   90.00
_cell.angle_beta   90.00
_cell.angle_gamma   90.00
#
_symmetry.space_group_name_H-M   'P 1'
#
loop_
_entity.id
_entity.type
_entity.pdbx_description
1 polymer ?
#
loop_
_entity_poly.entity_id
_entity_poly.type
_entity_poly.pdbx_seq_one_letter_code
_entity_poly.pdbx_strand_id
1 'polypeptide(L)'
;MLQVFRRKSYWIVIALGLLQFLIYWALIYAVNQVNFPKRIQGDILDFMGFGSTTSGDGNGYIRFMRQQSVIVMILLAFAGSLLVGTDFRMNSLPFYLSRRIDRRHYIVGKLLAVSAIVTLMTTVPALLLFFEYGFLTASVDYWVDNWEIPVSVIVYGLVICAVLSTLIVTLSAYLQRVAPIAITWSSVFVLLGSMSQFLRSGDGSHYWGLIDPWRDMRYVGRLCFGDFDNAQQEDFAWWALLVLVAVCTLAMAALVHRVRQTFMFLSFDHVTKLYGPVVGVNDISCRVGPGITGLLGANGAGKSTMMKLASGQLRPTSGTVTLDSHNAWSGAAKRCFGFSPDINSFYEEMTGREFVYAMTRLYGFSARESRERTERALEEVGMSDRADRHIAGCSHGMRQRIKLAQALVNNPPILLLDEPMTGIDPGGRREIGELLIQQAEQGKTILVSSHILVEVESLADSILMIARGRIVASGTLSDVRNLIDDQPFTVQIVVEPPRRMAALLLEFEEVHSVEVRGDTLTVRTQQPAQFFARVGELVMQEGDVMNLWRAFSTLVMLSFRRLLWSASTLMVSFPLLGCALFLVRRRYTFGYEGAEFRNEQIAFGHFSEELVLLIFVSFIMPICALAYATTSVGGDREDRTLLFLLVRPIPRWLVVLAKLIATLPLVLGLIVGSFWVYCRLAGPVGATAFELYLPAVFYMTVAYVSLFHLFAVSFRHSTIIALVYSLFMEILIGSMPGIVKRVTVSFFGKSMIFEMGADHGLNPPNPQWFVPMTTQGAGIMLAVISLAGLLLTLLIFSRREYRDLTCTRSGSTFIEWICNVMATNESVVNELRWKKFPLLDEGFVCLVDVMGDDQSVVQAARVSYGEGTKKVSDDRGLIRYLLRHRHTTPFEMAEVKLLVRVPMDTWRQWIRHRTANVNEYSTRYSLAIDAAQTTPADAWRTQAASNRQGSEGQLDVEQGRDLSAAEAELQAHTRRVYEQRIEMGVAREQARKDLPLSTYTEAYWKVDLHNLLHFLALRMDSHAQWEIRQYAAAIGEEIVKPLFPLVWEAFVDYRMEGMFLTRLDREVLVRLMARVQEAGRAVATDEDFMAVQDPTWESLTRCRERDECRAKLARLGIFGPVASPESAEQPDASSAKG
;
A
#
# COMPACT_ATOMS: atom_id res chain seq x y z
N MET A 1 13.96 -1.23 -2.17
CA MET A 1 14.73 -1.78 -1.03
C MET A 1 14.46 -3.26 -0.72
N LEU A 2 13.22 -3.77 -0.77
CA LEU A 2 12.91 -5.20 -0.60
C LEU A 2 13.76 -6.13 -1.51
N GLN A 3 14.06 -5.71 -2.74
CA GLN A 3 14.97 -6.43 -3.64
C GLN A 3 16.44 -6.45 -3.18
N VAL A 4 16.93 -5.40 -2.49
CA VAL A 4 18.30 -5.32 -1.96
C VAL A 4 18.47 -6.24 -0.74
N PHE A 5 17.45 -6.32 0.12
CA PHE A 5 17.44 -7.25 1.25
C PHE A 5 17.20 -8.71 0.84
N ARG A 6 16.38 -8.97 -0.19
CA ARG A 6 16.28 -10.28 -0.89
C ARG A 6 17.67 -10.73 -1.37
N ARG A 7 18.45 -9.80 -1.94
CA ARG A 7 19.85 -10.06 -2.34
C ARG A 7 20.72 -10.45 -1.14
N LYS A 8 20.66 -9.72 -0.02
CA LYS A 8 21.52 -10.00 1.16
C LYS A 8 21.19 -11.31 1.88
N SER A 9 19.91 -11.66 2.02
CA SER A 9 19.49 -12.93 2.65
C SER A 9 19.84 -14.15 1.80
N TYR A 10 19.76 -14.02 0.47
CA TYR A 10 20.28 -15.02 -0.48
C TYR A 10 21.78 -15.29 -0.28
N TRP A 11 22.59 -14.24 -0.16
CA TRP A 11 24.03 -14.38 0.10
C TRP A 11 24.33 -15.02 1.45
N ILE A 12 23.51 -14.78 2.48
CA ILE A 12 23.67 -15.42 3.79
C ILE A 12 23.42 -16.94 3.70
N VAL A 13 22.37 -17.37 2.99
CA VAL A 13 22.07 -18.81 2.81
C VAL A 13 23.19 -19.50 2.03
N ILE A 14 23.70 -18.88 0.97
CA ILE A 14 24.84 -19.40 0.22
C ILE A 14 26.11 -19.42 1.08
N ALA A 15 26.38 -18.36 1.85
CA ALA A 15 27.54 -18.28 2.73
C ALA A 15 27.50 -19.37 3.82
N LEU A 16 26.33 -19.64 4.41
CA LEU A 16 26.16 -20.73 5.38
C LEU A 16 26.40 -22.10 4.74
N GLY A 17 25.91 -22.33 3.53
CA GLY A 17 26.18 -23.57 2.81
C GLY A 17 27.65 -23.75 2.43
N LEU A 18 28.30 -22.69 1.96
CA LEU A 18 29.73 -22.70 1.65
C LEU A 18 30.58 -22.91 2.90
N LEU A 19 30.24 -22.24 4.02
CA LEU A 19 30.90 -22.45 5.30
C LEU A 19 30.77 -23.91 5.76
N GLN A 20 29.58 -24.50 5.60
CA GLN A 20 29.35 -25.90 5.95
C GLN A 20 30.13 -26.85 5.04
N PHE A 21 30.19 -26.58 3.74
CA PHE A 21 31.05 -27.31 2.82
C PHE A 21 32.51 -27.24 3.28
N LEU A 22 33.02 -26.06 3.62
CA LEU A 22 34.38 -25.88 4.13
C LEU A 22 34.62 -26.64 5.44
N ILE A 23 33.62 -26.74 6.33
CA ILE A 23 33.70 -27.51 7.58
C ILE A 23 33.80 -29.02 7.28
N TYR A 24 32.89 -29.56 6.46
CA TYR A 24 32.92 -30.99 6.07
C TYR A 24 34.21 -31.32 5.31
N TRP A 25 34.62 -30.43 4.41
CA TRP A 25 35.87 -30.51 3.68
C TRP A 25 37.06 -30.57 4.63
N ALA A 26 37.19 -29.60 5.55
CA ALA A 26 38.28 -29.56 6.52
C ALA A 26 38.30 -30.78 7.45
N LEU A 27 37.13 -31.30 7.82
CA LEU A 27 36.99 -32.51 8.65
C LEU A 27 37.39 -33.77 7.88
N ILE A 28 36.91 -33.97 6.65
CA ILE A 28 37.29 -35.11 5.81
C ILE A 28 38.79 -35.06 5.49
N TYR A 29 39.31 -33.87 5.20
CA TYR A 29 40.74 -33.63 5.02
C TYR A 29 41.53 -33.99 6.29
N ALA A 30 41.09 -33.50 7.46
CA ALA A 30 41.75 -33.80 8.74
C ALA A 30 41.71 -35.29 9.06
N VAL A 31 40.59 -35.99 8.82
CA VAL A 31 40.48 -37.43 9.07
C VAL A 31 41.42 -38.23 8.15
N ASN A 32 41.56 -37.84 6.89
CA ASN A 32 42.39 -38.57 5.92
C ASN A 32 43.89 -38.23 6.02
N GLN A 33 44.27 -37.01 6.45
CA GLN A 33 45.66 -36.54 6.48
C GLN A 33 46.28 -36.54 7.89
N VAL A 34 45.48 -36.32 8.93
CA VAL A 34 45.95 -36.37 10.32
C VAL A 34 45.79 -37.80 10.81
N ASN A 35 46.90 -38.41 11.22
CA ASN A 35 47.00 -39.82 11.61
C ASN A 35 46.31 -40.08 12.98
N PHE A 36 44.99 -39.88 13.03
CA PHE A 36 44.19 -40.17 14.21
C PHE A 36 44.16 -41.69 14.45
N PRO A 37 44.10 -42.14 15.72
CA PRO A 37 43.85 -43.55 16.03
C PRO A 37 42.58 -44.04 15.31
N LYS A 38 42.62 -45.22 14.68
CA LYS A 38 41.52 -45.77 13.85
C LYS A 38 40.14 -45.75 14.54
N ARG A 39 40.10 -45.86 15.87
CA ARG A 39 38.88 -45.76 16.67
C ARG A 39 38.28 -44.34 16.63
N ILE A 40 39.11 -43.32 16.77
CA ILE A 40 38.71 -41.91 16.71
C ILE A 40 38.31 -41.52 15.29
N GLN A 41 39.01 -42.02 14.26
CA GLN A 41 38.58 -41.84 12.86
C GLN A 41 37.20 -42.45 12.62
N GLY A 42 36.99 -43.70 13.05
CA GLY A 42 35.69 -44.37 12.95
C GLY A 42 34.57 -43.58 13.62
N ASP A 43 34.80 -43.13 14.85
CA ASP A 43 33.81 -42.35 15.61
C ASP A 43 33.47 -41.00 14.93
N ILE A 44 34.46 -40.32 14.34
CA ILE A 44 34.25 -39.05 13.61
C ILE A 44 33.49 -39.29 12.29
N LEU A 45 33.82 -40.35 11.56
CA LEU A 45 33.18 -40.69 10.29
C LEU A 45 31.75 -41.22 10.49
N ASP A 46 31.49 -42.00 11.53
CA ASP A 46 30.15 -42.44 11.93
C ASP A 46 29.29 -41.24 12.37
N PHE A 47 29.86 -40.30 13.14
CA PHE A 47 29.17 -39.06 13.52
C PHE A 47 28.75 -38.22 12.32
N MET A 48 29.59 -38.13 11.28
CA MET A 48 29.26 -37.43 10.03
C MET A 48 28.34 -38.25 9.10
N GLY A 49 27.96 -39.47 9.50
CA GLY A 49 27.10 -40.37 8.74
C GLY A 49 27.74 -40.94 7.47
N PHE A 50 29.09 -40.97 7.42
CA PHE A 50 29.88 -41.66 6.40
C PHE A 50 30.09 -43.14 6.72
N GLY A 51 29.85 -43.57 7.95
CA GLY A 51 30.13 -44.94 8.39
C GLY A 51 31.58 -45.07 8.91
N SER A 52 32.09 -46.29 9.03
CA SER A 52 33.45 -46.55 9.55
C SER A 52 34.60 -46.23 8.58
N THR A 53 34.32 -45.85 7.33
CA THR A 53 35.34 -45.56 6.29
C THR A 53 34.89 -44.47 5.31
N THR A 54 35.84 -43.63 4.87
CA THR A 54 35.73 -42.74 3.70
C THR A 54 36.48 -43.38 2.53
N SER A 55 35.77 -44.16 1.71
CA SER A 55 36.30 -44.70 0.45
C SER A 55 36.10 -43.71 -0.68
N GLY A 56 37.09 -43.59 -1.57
CA GLY A 56 37.01 -42.78 -2.80
C GLY A 56 36.17 -43.43 -3.91
N ASP A 57 35.24 -44.33 -3.54
CA ASP A 57 34.36 -45.10 -4.43
C ASP A 57 33.00 -44.41 -4.62
N GLY A 58 32.17 -44.94 -5.53
CA GLY A 58 30.84 -44.39 -5.82
C GLY A 58 29.94 -44.27 -4.58
N ASN A 59 29.99 -45.24 -3.65
CA ASN A 59 29.21 -45.23 -2.41
C ASN A 59 29.59 -44.08 -1.47
N GLY A 60 30.88 -43.73 -1.41
CA GLY A 60 31.39 -42.56 -0.68
C GLY A 60 30.77 -41.26 -1.18
N TYR A 61 30.74 -41.05 -2.50
CA TYR A 61 30.14 -39.85 -3.12
C TYR A 61 28.61 -39.80 -2.99
N ILE A 62 27.92 -40.95 -3.06
CA ILE A 62 26.47 -41.03 -2.80
C ILE A 62 26.16 -40.60 -1.36
N ARG A 63 26.94 -41.08 -0.37
CA ARG A 63 26.78 -40.69 1.05
C ARG A 63 27.07 -39.21 1.25
N PHE A 64 28.12 -38.68 0.64
CA PHE A 64 28.46 -37.25 0.68
C PHE A 64 27.33 -36.38 0.14
N MET A 65 26.87 -36.66 -1.09
CA MET A 65 25.81 -35.88 -1.72
C MET A 65 24.48 -36.00 -0.98
N ARG A 66 24.18 -37.14 -0.34
CA ARG A 66 23.01 -37.26 0.54
C ARG A 66 23.10 -36.31 1.72
N GLN A 67 24.22 -36.30 2.45
CA GLN A 67 24.37 -35.42 3.61
C GLN A 67 24.27 -33.95 3.21
N GLN A 68 24.89 -33.57 2.09
CA GLN A 68 24.76 -32.21 1.55
C GLN A 68 23.33 -31.90 1.12
N SER A 69 22.64 -32.86 0.49
CA SER A 69 21.25 -32.65 0.03
C SER A 69 20.28 -32.44 1.19
N VAL A 70 20.45 -33.12 2.33
CA VAL A 70 19.63 -32.89 3.53
C VAL A 70 19.76 -31.44 4.01
N ILE A 71 21.00 -30.94 4.03
CA ILE A 71 21.31 -29.58 4.45
C ILE A 71 20.77 -28.57 3.43
N VAL A 72 20.97 -28.83 2.14
CA VAL A 72 20.49 -27.99 1.03
C VAL A 72 18.98 -27.90 1.00
N MET A 73 18.29 -29.01 1.25
CA MET A 73 16.84 -29.05 1.37
C MET A 73 16.35 -28.18 2.52
N ILE A 74 16.97 -28.28 3.69
CA ILE A 74 16.65 -27.45 4.85
C ILE A 74 16.85 -25.96 4.49
N LEU A 75 18.00 -25.60 3.92
CA LEU A 75 18.32 -24.23 3.51
C LEU A 75 17.38 -23.69 2.41
N LEU A 76 17.00 -24.53 1.45
CA LEU A 76 16.11 -24.18 0.36
C LEU A 76 14.63 -24.19 0.74
N ALA A 77 14.22 -24.94 1.75
CA ALA A 77 12.89 -24.78 2.35
C ALA A 77 12.72 -23.35 2.90
N PHE A 78 13.78 -22.75 3.45
CA PHE A 78 13.79 -21.34 3.87
C PHE A 78 13.81 -20.40 2.67
N ALA A 79 14.70 -20.66 1.71
CA ALA A 79 14.83 -19.83 0.53
C ALA A 79 13.57 -19.88 -0.36
N GLY A 80 12.86 -21.00 -0.42
CA GLY A 80 11.64 -21.19 -1.23
C GLY A 80 10.52 -20.25 -0.81
N SER A 81 10.33 -20.05 0.49
CA SER A 81 9.40 -19.04 1.02
C SER A 81 9.74 -17.63 0.54
N LEU A 82 11.04 -17.28 0.47
CA LEU A 82 11.54 -15.97 0.08
C LEU A 82 11.52 -15.79 -1.44
N LEU A 83 11.88 -16.83 -2.19
CA LEU A 83 12.03 -16.86 -3.64
C LEU A 83 10.69 -16.98 -4.36
N VAL A 84 9.75 -17.76 -3.83
CA VAL A 84 8.48 -18.09 -4.49
C VAL A 84 7.31 -17.75 -3.58
N GLY A 85 7.36 -18.13 -2.30
CA GLY A 85 6.25 -17.92 -1.36
C GLY A 85 5.85 -16.44 -1.20
N THR A 86 6.82 -15.53 -1.16
CA THR A 86 6.53 -14.09 -1.10
C THR A 86 5.86 -13.56 -2.36
N ASP A 87 6.14 -14.17 -3.52
CA ASP A 87 5.56 -13.68 -4.77
C ASP A 87 4.06 -13.97 -4.84
N PHE A 88 3.62 -15.11 -4.30
CA PHE A 88 2.20 -15.43 -4.14
C PHE A 88 1.56 -14.71 -2.95
N ARG A 89 2.29 -14.53 -1.84
CA ARG A 89 1.76 -13.86 -0.63
C ARG A 89 1.47 -12.38 -0.86
N MET A 90 2.39 -11.70 -1.54
CA MET A 90 2.28 -10.26 -1.82
C MET A 90 1.53 -9.98 -3.12
N ASN A 91 0.93 -11.01 -3.72
CA ASN A 91 0.30 -10.95 -5.03
C ASN A 91 1.17 -10.22 -6.07
N SER A 92 2.47 -10.52 -6.10
CA SER A 92 3.44 -9.84 -6.96
C SER A 92 3.59 -10.52 -8.33
N LEU A 93 2.97 -11.68 -8.54
CA LEU A 93 2.85 -12.31 -9.86
C LEU A 93 2.35 -11.31 -10.91
N PRO A 94 1.27 -10.54 -10.66
CA PRO A 94 0.86 -9.40 -11.49
C PRO A 94 1.97 -8.42 -11.87
N PHE A 95 2.91 -8.11 -10.97
CA PHE A 95 4.04 -7.23 -11.26
C PHE A 95 5.08 -7.89 -12.18
N TYR A 96 5.33 -9.19 -12.03
CA TYR A 96 6.23 -9.93 -12.95
C TYR A 96 5.59 -10.09 -14.34
N LEU A 97 4.30 -10.43 -14.34
CA LEU A 97 3.49 -10.65 -15.53
C LEU A 97 3.03 -9.34 -16.18
N SER A 98 3.21 -8.17 -15.52
CA SER A 98 2.96 -6.87 -16.15
C SER A 98 4.08 -6.46 -17.11
N ARG A 99 5.26 -7.07 -16.99
CA ARG A 99 6.37 -6.94 -17.94
C ARG A 99 6.21 -7.97 -19.07
N ARG A 100 7.05 -7.94 -20.11
CA ARG A 100 7.06 -8.92 -21.22
C ARG A 100 7.54 -10.34 -20.80
N ILE A 101 7.22 -10.79 -19.60
CA ILE A 101 7.60 -12.11 -19.06
C ILE A 101 6.34 -12.98 -19.00
N ASP A 102 6.23 -13.98 -19.87
CA ASP A 102 5.12 -14.94 -19.79
C ASP A 102 5.20 -15.85 -18.56
N ARG A 103 4.06 -16.45 -18.20
CA ARG A 103 3.93 -17.41 -17.10
C ARG A 103 4.91 -18.59 -17.20
N ARG A 104 5.21 -19.04 -18.43
CA ARG A 104 6.19 -20.12 -18.69
C ARG A 104 7.60 -19.67 -18.29
N HIS A 105 7.99 -18.44 -18.66
CA HIS A 105 9.28 -17.86 -18.31
C HIS A 105 9.42 -17.65 -16.80
N TYR A 106 8.33 -17.29 -16.10
CA TYR A 106 8.33 -17.22 -14.64
C TYR A 106 8.63 -18.59 -14.00
N ILE A 107 7.89 -19.63 -14.38
CA ILE A 107 8.07 -20.99 -13.83
C ILE A 107 9.49 -21.48 -14.11
N VAL A 108 9.95 -21.40 -15.36
CA VAL A 108 11.30 -21.83 -15.77
C VAL A 108 12.37 -21.02 -15.02
N GLY A 109 12.22 -19.70 -14.92
CA GLY A 109 13.18 -18.83 -14.23
C GLY A 109 13.30 -19.16 -12.74
N LYS A 110 12.19 -19.47 -12.05
CA LYS A 110 12.22 -19.87 -10.64
C LYS A 110 12.82 -21.26 -10.45
N LEU A 111 12.47 -22.22 -11.31
CA LEU A 111 13.06 -23.56 -11.28
C LEU A 111 14.57 -23.49 -11.51
N LEU A 112 15.04 -22.74 -12.51
CA LEU A 112 16.47 -22.56 -12.78
C LEU A 112 17.21 -21.86 -11.64
N ALA A 113 16.60 -20.84 -11.03
CA ALA A 113 17.21 -20.14 -9.89
C ALA A 113 17.40 -21.08 -8.69
N VAL A 114 16.40 -21.89 -8.34
CA VAL A 114 16.52 -22.88 -7.27
C VAL A 114 17.50 -23.99 -7.66
N SER A 115 17.45 -24.44 -8.92
CA SER A 115 18.33 -25.47 -9.46
C SER A 115 19.81 -25.08 -9.36
N ALA A 116 20.16 -23.84 -9.73
CA ALA A 116 21.52 -23.34 -9.63
C ALA A 116 22.06 -23.38 -8.19
N ILE A 117 21.22 -23.08 -7.21
CA ILE A 117 21.59 -23.15 -5.79
C ILE A 117 21.81 -24.60 -5.37
N VAL A 118 20.89 -25.51 -5.73
CA VAL A 118 21.04 -26.95 -5.42
C VAL A 118 22.36 -27.48 -5.98
N THR A 119 22.65 -27.21 -7.25
CA THR A 119 23.87 -27.66 -7.93
C THR A 119 25.13 -27.08 -7.29
N LEU A 120 25.14 -25.80 -6.93
CA LEU A 120 26.27 -25.14 -6.27
C LEU A 120 26.59 -25.76 -4.90
N MET A 121 25.60 -26.29 -4.20
CA MET A 121 25.75 -26.79 -2.83
C MET A 121 25.86 -28.32 -2.75
N THR A 122 25.53 -29.06 -3.80
CA THR A 122 25.57 -30.52 -3.80
C THR A 122 26.60 -31.05 -4.80
N THR A 123 26.36 -30.84 -6.10
CA THR A 123 27.14 -31.40 -7.20
C THR A 123 28.54 -30.79 -7.29
N VAL A 124 28.67 -29.46 -7.17
CA VAL A 124 29.98 -28.78 -7.26
C VAL A 124 30.93 -29.22 -6.13
N PRO A 125 30.51 -29.21 -4.85
CA PRO A 125 31.28 -29.81 -3.75
C PRO A 125 31.74 -31.25 -3.99
N ALA A 126 30.85 -32.12 -4.50
CA ALA A 126 31.18 -33.52 -4.74
C ALA A 126 32.24 -33.67 -5.85
N LEU A 127 32.14 -32.87 -6.92
CA LEU A 127 33.16 -32.82 -7.97
C LEU A 127 34.50 -32.30 -7.42
N LEU A 128 34.50 -31.22 -6.65
CA LEU A 128 35.72 -30.69 -6.03
C LEU A 128 36.41 -31.74 -5.14
N LEU A 129 35.63 -32.46 -4.34
CA LEU A 129 36.14 -33.55 -3.50
C LEU A 129 36.75 -34.69 -4.34
N PHE A 130 36.15 -35.02 -5.49
CA PHE A 130 36.71 -35.99 -6.43
C PHE A 130 38.03 -35.54 -7.03
N PHE A 131 38.09 -34.30 -7.53
CA PHE A 131 39.31 -33.76 -8.12
C PHE A 131 40.45 -33.73 -7.08
N GLU A 132 40.16 -33.29 -5.86
CA GLU A 132 41.13 -33.26 -4.77
C GLU A 132 41.63 -34.65 -4.38
N TYR A 133 40.74 -35.64 -4.25
CA TYR A 133 41.15 -37.02 -3.93
C TYR A 133 42.11 -37.58 -5.00
N GLY A 134 41.84 -37.29 -6.27
CA GLY A 134 42.73 -37.64 -7.38
C GLY A 134 44.04 -36.86 -7.42
N PHE A 135 44.08 -35.61 -6.95
CA PHE A 135 45.33 -34.85 -6.81
C PHE A 135 46.17 -35.32 -5.61
N LEU A 136 45.53 -35.66 -4.49
CA LEU A 136 46.21 -36.08 -3.25
C LEU A 136 46.77 -37.51 -3.32
N THR A 137 46.13 -38.40 -4.09
CA THR A 137 46.61 -39.78 -4.28
C THR A 137 47.75 -39.89 -5.30
N ALA A 138 48.01 -38.83 -6.08
CA ALA A 138 49.13 -38.69 -7.00
C ALA A 138 49.36 -39.87 -7.98
N SER A 139 48.34 -40.71 -8.23
CA SER A 139 48.41 -41.82 -9.17
C SER A 139 47.56 -41.54 -10.41
N VAL A 140 48.12 -41.74 -11.59
CA VAL A 140 47.37 -41.68 -12.87
C VAL A 140 46.31 -42.78 -12.92
N ASP A 141 46.58 -43.91 -12.26
CA ASP A 141 45.68 -45.07 -12.19
C ASP A 141 44.35 -44.72 -11.52
N TYR A 142 44.32 -43.85 -10.50
CA TYR A 142 43.07 -43.42 -9.87
C TYR A 142 42.12 -42.75 -10.86
N TRP A 143 42.63 -41.93 -11.78
CA TRP A 143 41.83 -41.22 -12.77
C TRP A 143 41.28 -42.14 -13.86
N VAL A 144 42.06 -43.15 -14.26
CA VAL A 144 41.65 -44.14 -15.27
C VAL A 144 40.62 -45.10 -14.69
N ASP A 145 40.83 -45.58 -13.46
CA ASP A 145 39.94 -46.57 -12.83
C ASP A 145 38.61 -45.96 -12.38
N ASN A 146 38.52 -44.63 -12.21
CA ASN A 146 37.36 -43.95 -11.65
C ASN A 146 36.75 -42.86 -12.56
N TRP A 147 37.00 -42.91 -13.87
CA TRP A 147 36.50 -41.91 -14.83
C TRP A 147 34.96 -41.81 -14.88
N GLU A 148 34.26 -42.88 -14.51
CA GLU A 148 32.79 -42.95 -14.48
C GLU A 148 32.18 -42.17 -13.30
N ILE A 149 32.95 -41.97 -12.22
CA ILE A 149 32.51 -41.27 -11.01
C ILE A 149 32.07 -39.82 -11.28
N PRO A 150 32.87 -38.94 -11.93
CA PRO A 150 32.46 -37.55 -12.17
C PRO A 150 31.24 -37.45 -13.09
N VAL A 151 31.10 -38.35 -14.07
CA VAL A 151 29.90 -38.41 -14.93
C VAL A 151 28.68 -38.79 -14.10
N SER A 152 28.80 -39.81 -13.25
CA SER A 152 27.76 -40.27 -12.33
C SER A 152 27.36 -39.19 -11.31
N VAL A 153 28.32 -38.42 -10.80
CA VAL A 153 28.08 -37.27 -9.92
C VAL A 153 27.25 -36.20 -10.63
N ILE A 154 27.54 -35.89 -11.89
CA ILE A 154 26.79 -34.91 -12.68
C ILE A 154 25.36 -35.41 -12.95
N VAL A 155 25.20 -36.65 -13.40
CA VAL A 155 23.88 -37.24 -13.71
C VAL A 155 23.01 -37.31 -12.46
N TYR A 156 23.55 -37.83 -11.36
CA TYR A 156 22.81 -37.88 -10.09
C TYR A 156 22.51 -36.47 -9.54
N GLY A 157 23.45 -35.54 -9.69
CA GLY A 157 23.26 -34.12 -9.37
C GLY A 157 22.08 -33.48 -10.13
N LEU A 158 21.93 -33.77 -11.42
CA LEU A 158 20.80 -33.31 -12.23
C LEU A 158 19.46 -33.87 -11.73
N VAL A 159 19.42 -35.16 -11.36
CA VAL A 159 18.21 -35.78 -10.81
C VAL A 159 17.81 -35.13 -9.49
N ILE A 160 18.74 -34.99 -8.54
CA ILE A 160 18.50 -34.32 -7.26
C ILE A 160 17.99 -32.89 -7.51
N CYS A 161 18.62 -32.19 -8.44
CA CYS A 161 18.29 -30.82 -8.80
C CYS A 161 16.86 -30.70 -9.35
N ALA A 162 16.45 -31.58 -10.26
CA ALA A 162 15.10 -31.60 -10.83
C ALA A 162 14.04 -31.90 -9.76
N VAL A 163 14.27 -32.90 -8.91
CA VAL A 163 13.31 -33.30 -7.88
C VAL A 163 13.16 -32.22 -6.81
N LEU A 164 14.27 -31.76 -6.24
CA LEU A 164 14.24 -30.76 -5.17
C LEU A 164 13.68 -29.42 -5.67
N SER A 165 14.13 -28.92 -6.83
CA SER A 165 13.64 -27.63 -7.35
C SER A 165 12.14 -27.65 -7.63
N THR A 166 11.61 -28.73 -8.23
CA THR A 166 10.18 -28.88 -8.52
C THR A 166 9.36 -28.90 -7.23
N LEU A 167 9.77 -29.70 -6.24
CA LEU A 167 9.09 -29.77 -4.95
C LEU A 167 9.14 -28.45 -4.19
N ILE A 168 10.31 -27.79 -4.13
CA ILE A 168 10.49 -26.52 -3.44
C ILE A 168 9.62 -25.42 -4.04
N VAL A 169 9.64 -25.25 -5.35
CA VAL A 169 8.86 -24.20 -6.02
C VAL A 169 7.36 -24.47 -5.87
N THR A 170 6.94 -25.73 -6.04
CA THR A 170 5.52 -26.12 -5.92
C THR A 170 5.00 -25.92 -4.50
N LEU A 171 5.68 -26.48 -3.50
CA LEU A 171 5.28 -26.33 -2.09
C LEU A 171 5.29 -24.86 -1.68
N SER A 172 6.28 -24.08 -2.12
CA SER A 172 6.34 -22.65 -1.80
C SER A 172 5.23 -21.82 -2.46
N ALA A 173 4.68 -22.27 -3.60
CA ALA A 173 3.55 -21.60 -4.26
C ALA A 173 2.22 -21.76 -3.50
N TYR A 174 2.07 -22.87 -2.76
CA TYR A 174 0.89 -23.18 -1.95
C TYR A 174 1.07 -22.80 -0.48
N LEU A 175 2.21 -23.15 0.11
CA LEU A 175 2.61 -22.84 1.47
C LEU A 175 3.44 -21.57 1.43
N GLN A 176 2.80 -20.42 1.58
CA GLN A 176 3.45 -19.13 1.34
C GLN A 176 4.34 -18.67 2.50
N ARG A 177 4.22 -19.30 3.68
CA ARG A 177 4.87 -18.93 4.94
C ARG A 177 6.00 -19.90 5.28
N VAL A 178 7.08 -19.37 5.87
CA VAL A 178 8.30 -20.12 6.22
C VAL A 178 7.99 -21.30 7.14
N ALA A 179 7.20 -21.09 8.19
CA ALA A 179 6.90 -22.12 9.18
C ALA A 179 6.10 -23.30 8.58
N PRO A 180 4.96 -23.11 7.89
CA PRO A 180 4.28 -24.20 7.19
C PRO A 180 5.14 -24.94 6.17
N ILE A 181 5.99 -24.23 5.41
CA ILE A 181 6.94 -24.86 4.49
C ILE A 181 7.89 -25.78 5.28
N ALA A 182 8.57 -25.24 6.29
CA ALA A 182 9.55 -26.00 7.07
C ALA A 182 8.94 -27.23 7.77
N ILE A 183 7.74 -27.09 8.34
CA ILE A 183 7.00 -28.21 8.98
C ILE A 183 6.66 -29.29 7.94
N THR A 184 6.19 -28.88 6.76
CA THR A 184 5.87 -29.82 5.67
C THR A 184 7.13 -30.55 5.20
N TRP A 185 8.25 -29.85 5.05
CA TRP A 185 9.53 -30.47 4.68
C TRP A 185 10.04 -31.45 5.73
N SER A 186 10.04 -31.07 7.01
CA SER A 186 10.41 -31.97 8.10
C SER A 186 9.49 -33.20 8.13
N SER A 187 8.20 -33.02 7.85
CA SER A 187 7.25 -34.14 7.81
C SER A 187 7.53 -35.08 6.63
N VAL A 188 7.76 -34.54 5.43
CA VAL A 188 7.99 -35.33 4.22
C VAL A 188 9.32 -36.08 4.27
N PHE A 189 10.36 -35.52 4.88
CA PHE A 189 11.72 -36.09 4.77
C PHE A 189 12.26 -36.71 6.07
N VAL A 190 11.71 -36.36 7.23
CA VAL A 190 12.10 -36.96 8.52
C VAL A 190 11.03 -37.94 8.98
N LEU A 191 9.77 -37.51 9.08
CA LEU A 191 8.70 -38.39 9.60
C LEU A 191 8.40 -39.55 8.66
N LEU A 192 8.32 -39.33 7.34
CA LEU A 192 8.11 -40.42 6.38
C LEU A 192 9.27 -41.43 6.35
N GLY A 193 10.50 -40.97 6.58
CA GLY A 193 11.67 -41.83 6.71
C GLY A 193 11.55 -42.78 7.90
N SER A 194 11.24 -42.24 9.08
CA SER A 194 10.99 -43.04 10.29
C SER A 194 9.78 -43.98 10.12
N MET A 195 8.71 -43.51 9.47
CA MET A 195 7.53 -44.32 9.19
C MET A 195 7.83 -45.48 8.22
N SER A 196 8.63 -45.23 7.18
CA SER A 196 9.12 -46.24 6.23
C SER A 196 9.92 -47.33 6.93
N GLN A 197 10.87 -46.97 7.81
CA GLN A 197 11.66 -47.93 8.58
C GLN A 197 10.77 -48.78 9.49
N PHE A 198 9.77 -48.16 10.11
CA PHE A 198 8.80 -48.85 10.95
C PHE A 198 7.91 -49.83 10.15
N LEU A 199 7.32 -49.38 9.04
CA LEU A 199 6.42 -50.21 8.21
C LEU A 199 7.15 -51.46 7.67
N ARG A 200 8.41 -51.30 7.27
CA ARG A 200 9.29 -52.42 6.86
C ARG A 200 9.50 -53.44 7.97
N SER A 201 9.69 -52.99 9.22
CA SER A 201 9.89 -53.89 10.37
C SER A 201 8.65 -54.71 10.73
N GLY A 202 7.45 -54.24 10.37
CA GLY A 202 6.18 -54.88 10.74
C GLY A 202 5.54 -55.78 9.69
N ASP A 203 5.82 -55.57 8.39
CA ASP A 203 5.17 -56.29 7.29
C ASP A 203 6.16 -57.07 6.40
N GLY A 204 7.47 -56.90 6.62
CA GLY A 204 8.53 -57.57 5.84
C GLY A 204 8.65 -57.13 4.38
N SER A 205 7.64 -56.48 3.81
CA SER A 205 7.66 -55.97 2.44
C SER A 205 8.64 -54.81 2.26
N HIS A 206 9.60 -55.00 1.35
CA HIS A 206 10.63 -54.00 1.04
C HIS A 206 10.06 -52.73 0.38
N TYR A 207 8.89 -52.81 -0.25
CA TYR A 207 8.20 -51.70 -0.94
C TYR A 207 7.77 -50.57 -0.01
N TRP A 208 7.60 -50.83 1.29
CA TRP A 208 7.20 -49.82 2.27
C TRP A 208 8.16 -48.65 2.43
N GLY A 209 9.41 -48.75 1.96
CA GLY A 209 10.26 -47.57 1.91
C GLY A 209 10.54 -47.03 0.53
N LEU A 210 9.59 -47.18 -0.39
CA LEU A 210 9.32 -46.20 -1.46
C LEU A 210 8.53 -44.99 -0.93
N ILE A 211 8.19 -44.98 0.37
CA ILE A 211 7.57 -43.84 1.06
C ILE A 211 8.64 -42.84 1.53
N ASP A 212 9.91 -43.26 1.63
CA ASP A 212 11.02 -42.43 2.10
C ASP A 212 11.74 -41.79 0.90
N PRO A 213 11.53 -40.48 0.64
CA PRO A 213 12.10 -39.83 -0.54
C PRO A 213 13.63 -39.79 -0.51
N TRP A 214 14.26 -39.79 0.68
CA TRP A 214 15.73 -39.83 0.80
C TRP A 214 16.31 -41.18 0.44
N ARG A 215 15.55 -42.23 0.71
CA ARG A 215 15.93 -43.58 0.34
C ARG A 215 15.75 -43.78 -1.16
N ASP A 216 14.68 -43.25 -1.73
CA ASP A 216 14.45 -43.30 -3.18
C ASP A 216 15.53 -42.55 -3.96
N MET A 217 15.87 -41.33 -3.54
CA MET A 217 16.98 -40.58 -4.14
C MET A 217 18.30 -41.35 -4.05
N ARG A 218 18.60 -42.02 -2.93
CA ARG A 218 19.80 -42.86 -2.79
C ARG A 218 19.83 -44.03 -3.76
N TYR A 219 18.71 -44.72 -3.95
CA TYR A 219 18.64 -45.85 -4.89
C TYR A 219 18.78 -45.38 -6.34
N VAL A 220 18.20 -44.23 -6.68
CA VAL A 220 18.45 -43.59 -7.99
C VAL A 220 19.92 -43.18 -8.13
N GLY A 221 20.57 -42.73 -7.05
CA GLY A 221 22.01 -42.53 -7.01
C GLY A 221 22.78 -43.80 -7.36
N ARG A 222 22.51 -44.92 -6.68
CA ARG A 222 23.12 -46.23 -7.00
C ARG A 222 22.93 -46.63 -8.47
N LEU A 223 21.76 -46.33 -9.03
CA LEU A 223 21.47 -46.53 -10.45
C LEU A 223 22.32 -45.66 -11.38
N CYS A 224 22.67 -44.44 -10.98
CA CYS A 224 23.61 -43.60 -11.72
C CYS A 224 25.06 -44.07 -11.63
N PHE A 225 25.46 -44.64 -10.49
CA PHE A 225 26.83 -45.12 -10.24
C PHE A 225 27.05 -46.60 -10.62
N GLY A 226 26.01 -47.33 -11.03
CA GLY A 226 26.11 -48.75 -11.40
C GLY A 226 26.41 -49.69 -10.22
N ASP A 227 26.20 -49.24 -8.98
CA ASP A 227 26.66 -49.91 -7.77
C ASP A 227 25.50 -50.58 -7.01
N PHE A 228 25.28 -51.87 -7.27
CA PHE A 228 24.20 -52.67 -6.69
C PHE A 228 24.73 -53.94 -6.03
N ASP A 229 24.29 -54.22 -4.80
CA ASP A 229 24.71 -55.43 -4.10
C ASP A 229 24.02 -56.70 -4.66
N ASN A 230 22.79 -56.59 -5.18
CA ASN A 230 21.95 -57.69 -5.69
C ASN A 230 20.90 -57.20 -6.71
N ALA A 231 20.43 -58.07 -7.62
CA ALA A 231 19.41 -57.75 -8.65
C ALA A 231 18.08 -57.20 -8.08
N GLN A 232 17.68 -57.65 -6.88
CA GLN A 232 16.49 -57.13 -6.21
C GLN A 232 16.63 -55.64 -5.81
N GLN A 233 17.85 -55.15 -5.57
CA GLN A 233 18.09 -53.73 -5.30
C GLN A 233 17.99 -52.88 -6.58
N GLU A 234 18.37 -53.43 -7.73
CA GLU A 234 18.26 -52.78 -9.04
C GLU A 234 16.79 -52.57 -9.42
N ASP A 235 15.96 -53.62 -9.30
CA ASP A 235 14.51 -53.52 -9.50
C ASP A 235 13.88 -52.46 -8.57
N PHE A 236 14.32 -52.43 -7.31
CA PHE A 236 13.86 -51.44 -6.34
C PHE A 236 14.24 -50.01 -6.72
N ALA A 237 15.42 -49.80 -7.32
CA ALA A 237 15.88 -48.49 -7.78
C ALA A 237 15.05 -47.95 -8.95
N TRP A 238 14.59 -48.82 -9.85
CA TRP A 238 13.67 -48.46 -10.91
C TRP A 238 12.29 -48.03 -10.37
N TRP A 239 11.77 -48.74 -9.36
CA TRP A 239 10.55 -48.32 -8.66
C TRP A 239 10.70 -46.98 -7.96
N ALA A 240 11.83 -46.74 -7.29
CA ALA A 240 12.16 -45.45 -6.68
C ALA A 240 12.17 -44.31 -7.72
N LEU A 241 12.77 -44.54 -8.89
CA LEU A 241 12.76 -43.57 -10.00
C LEU A 241 11.33 -43.26 -10.46
N LEU A 242 10.49 -44.29 -10.66
CA LEU A 242 9.09 -44.13 -11.07
C LEU A 242 8.28 -43.29 -10.07
N VAL A 243 8.44 -43.56 -8.76
CA VAL A 243 7.77 -42.79 -7.70
C VAL A 243 8.20 -41.32 -7.74
N LEU A 244 9.51 -41.05 -7.85
CA LEU A 244 10.03 -39.68 -7.92
C LEU A 244 9.51 -38.92 -9.16
N VAL A 245 9.46 -39.58 -10.33
CA VAL A 245 8.91 -38.99 -11.56
C VAL A 245 7.42 -38.69 -11.41
N ALA A 246 6.63 -39.62 -10.83
CA ALA A 246 5.21 -39.42 -10.61
C ALA A 246 4.94 -38.24 -9.66
N VAL A 247 5.68 -38.16 -8.55
CA VAL A 247 5.60 -37.05 -7.59
C VAL A 247 5.97 -35.72 -8.24
N CYS A 248 7.05 -35.66 -9.03
CA CYS A 248 7.45 -34.43 -9.73
C CYS A 248 6.43 -34.00 -10.79
N THR A 249 5.81 -34.95 -11.50
CA THR A 249 4.80 -34.67 -12.51
C THR A 249 3.53 -34.09 -11.87
N LEU A 250 3.08 -34.67 -10.76
CA LEU A 250 1.96 -34.15 -9.98
C LEU A 250 2.27 -32.76 -9.40
N ALA A 251 3.48 -32.56 -8.86
CA ALA A 251 3.92 -31.27 -8.35
C ALA A 251 3.96 -30.21 -9.46
N MET A 252 4.50 -30.54 -10.64
CA MET A 252 4.53 -29.63 -11.78
C MET A 252 3.11 -29.30 -12.27
N ALA A 253 2.21 -30.28 -12.33
CA ALA A 253 0.81 -30.05 -12.68
C ALA A 253 0.12 -29.11 -11.69
N ALA A 254 0.35 -29.29 -10.38
CA ALA A 254 -0.15 -28.41 -9.34
C ALA A 254 0.42 -26.99 -9.45
N LEU A 255 1.73 -26.84 -9.70
CA LEU A 255 2.37 -25.55 -9.90
C LEU A 255 1.82 -24.81 -11.13
N VAL A 256 1.69 -25.52 -12.26
CA VAL A 256 1.10 -24.96 -13.49
C VAL A 256 -0.36 -24.56 -13.25
N HIS A 257 -1.14 -25.39 -12.56
CA HIS A 257 -2.51 -25.07 -12.20
C HIS A 257 -2.57 -23.80 -11.32
N ARG A 258 -1.74 -23.72 -10.29
CA ARG A 258 -1.64 -22.58 -9.37
C ARG A 258 -1.29 -21.27 -10.09
N VAL A 259 -0.34 -21.31 -11.01
CA VAL A 259 0.07 -20.14 -11.84
C VAL A 259 -0.95 -19.83 -12.94
N ARG A 260 -1.72 -20.81 -13.41
CA ARG A 260 -2.77 -20.61 -14.41
C ARG A 260 -4.03 -19.97 -13.84
N GLN A 261 -4.41 -20.33 -12.61
CA GLN A 261 -5.60 -19.83 -11.92
C GLN A 261 -5.58 -18.33 -11.64
N THR A 262 -4.51 -17.64 -11.98
CA THR A 262 -4.28 -16.27 -11.57
C THR A 262 -4.28 -15.38 -12.81
N PHE A 263 -5.37 -14.61 -12.93
CA PHE A 263 -5.36 -13.20 -13.34
C PHE A 263 -5.45 -12.87 -14.83
N MET A 264 -6.58 -12.26 -15.23
CA MET A 264 -6.69 -11.56 -16.52
C MET A 264 -6.17 -10.13 -16.37
N PHE A 265 -5.61 -9.57 -17.43
CA PHE A 265 -5.07 -8.21 -17.42
C PHE A 265 -5.77 -7.38 -18.47
N LEU A 266 -6.11 -6.14 -18.12
CA LEU A 266 -6.52 -5.14 -19.09
C LEU A 266 -5.28 -4.32 -19.48
N SER A 267 -4.86 -4.39 -20.74
CA SER A 267 -3.67 -3.70 -21.24
C SER A 267 -4.06 -2.60 -22.22
N PHE A 268 -3.46 -1.43 -22.06
CA PHE A 268 -3.47 -0.30 -22.98
C PHE A 268 -2.05 -0.14 -23.52
N ASP A 269 -1.89 -0.19 -24.84
CA ASP A 269 -0.61 -0.03 -25.53
C ASP A 269 -0.67 1.17 -26.49
N HIS A 270 0.02 2.26 -26.11
CA HIS A 270 0.10 3.52 -26.85
C HIS A 270 -1.26 4.06 -27.34
N VAL A 271 -2.26 3.99 -26.46
CA VAL A 271 -3.66 4.24 -26.80
C VAL A 271 -3.97 5.73 -26.85
N THR A 272 -4.40 6.19 -28.03
CA THR A 272 -4.87 7.57 -28.25
C THR A 272 -6.29 7.54 -28.80
N LYS A 273 -7.14 8.44 -28.30
CA LYS A 273 -8.50 8.65 -28.80
C LYS A 273 -8.76 10.13 -29.03
N LEU A 274 -9.03 10.48 -30.28
CA LEU A 274 -9.41 11.81 -30.72
C LEU A 274 -10.91 11.87 -31.03
N TYR A 275 -11.56 12.96 -30.62
CA TYR A 275 -12.92 13.33 -31.01
C TYR A 275 -12.83 14.62 -31.83
N GLY A 276 -12.57 14.48 -33.13
CA GLY A 276 -12.21 15.62 -33.97
C GLY A 276 -10.94 16.32 -33.44
N PRO A 277 -10.97 17.62 -33.12
CA PRO A 277 -9.81 18.34 -32.57
C PRO A 277 -9.57 18.08 -31.08
N VAL A 278 -10.53 17.47 -30.35
CA VAL A 278 -10.43 17.26 -28.90
C VAL A 278 -9.73 15.93 -28.61
N VAL A 279 -8.66 15.98 -27.82
CA VAL A 279 -7.94 14.79 -27.37
C VAL A 279 -8.62 14.21 -26.13
N GLY A 280 -9.26 13.05 -26.27
CA GLY A 280 -9.94 12.37 -25.16
C GLY A 280 -8.98 11.60 -24.27
N VAL A 281 -8.07 10.84 -24.88
CA VAL A 281 -6.88 10.24 -24.25
C VAL A 281 -5.71 10.28 -25.22
N ASN A 282 -4.49 10.43 -24.72
CA ASN A 282 -3.28 10.66 -25.49
C ASN A 282 -2.15 9.75 -25.02
N ASP A 283 -1.73 8.82 -25.88
CA ASP A 283 -0.58 7.93 -25.66
C ASP A 283 -0.60 7.23 -24.28
N ILE A 284 -1.75 6.64 -23.93
CA ILE A 284 -1.89 5.91 -22.68
C ILE A 284 -1.31 4.51 -22.84
N SER A 285 -0.29 4.22 -22.04
CA SER A 285 0.28 2.88 -21.89
C SER A 285 0.24 2.44 -20.44
N CYS A 286 -0.62 1.46 -20.13
CA CYS A 286 -0.71 0.89 -18.79
C CYS A 286 -1.31 -0.51 -18.80
N ARG A 287 -1.13 -1.24 -17.69
CA ARG A 287 -1.72 -2.56 -17.49
C ARG A 287 -2.41 -2.61 -16.14
N VAL A 288 -3.70 -2.87 -16.15
CA VAL A 288 -4.54 -3.07 -14.97
C VAL A 288 -4.59 -4.57 -14.69
N GLY A 289 -4.14 -4.93 -13.49
CA GLY A 289 -4.12 -6.29 -13.01
C GLY A 289 -5.25 -6.60 -12.02
N PRO A 290 -5.25 -7.80 -11.46
CA PRO A 290 -6.15 -8.23 -10.39
C PRO A 290 -6.05 -7.38 -9.14
N GLY A 291 -7.11 -7.45 -8.34
CA GLY A 291 -7.32 -6.50 -7.29
C GLY A 291 -8.12 -5.31 -7.80
N ILE A 292 -8.19 -4.28 -6.99
CA ILE A 292 -8.93 -3.06 -7.30
C ILE A 292 -7.94 -1.98 -7.70
N THR A 293 -8.05 -1.52 -8.94
CA THR A 293 -7.34 -0.34 -9.43
C THR A 293 -8.32 0.83 -9.48
N GLY A 294 -8.00 1.89 -8.75
CA GLY A 294 -8.74 3.14 -8.80
C GLY A 294 -8.26 4.05 -9.91
N LEU A 295 -9.13 4.42 -10.85
CA LEU A 295 -8.89 5.43 -11.86
C LEU A 295 -9.32 6.80 -11.33
N LEU A 296 -8.34 7.59 -10.89
CA LEU A 296 -8.53 8.90 -10.27
C LEU A 296 -8.25 10.03 -11.27
N GLY A 297 -9.03 11.09 -11.23
CA GLY A 297 -8.77 12.28 -12.05
C GLY A 297 -9.93 13.27 -11.97
N ALA A 298 -9.67 14.52 -12.32
CA ALA A 298 -10.71 15.55 -12.38
C ALA A 298 -11.77 15.22 -13.46
N ASN A 299 -12.90 15.93 -13.44
CA ASN A 299 -13.88 15.86 -14.51
C ASN A 299 -13.25 16.36 -15.82
N GLY A 300 -13.49 15.65 -16.92
CA GLY A 300 -12.84 15.93 -18.22
C GLY A 300 -11.41 15.41 -18.37
N ALA A 301 -10.83 14.74 -17.37
CA ALA A 301 -9.47 14.21 -17.45
C ALA A 301 -9.28 13.03 -18.43
N GLY A 302 -10.37 12.39 -18.88
CA GLY A 302 -10.34 11.25 -19.79
C GLY A 302 -10.78 9.90 -19.18
N LYS A 303 -11.20 9.88 -17.90
CA LYS A 303 -11.63 8.66 -17.18
C LYS A 303 -12.67 7.83 -17.95
N SER A 304 -13.82 8.43 -18.27
CA SER A 304 -14.90 7.74 -18.99
C SER A 304 -14.52 7.35 -20.41
N THR A 305 -13.64 8.13 -21.07
CA THR A 305 -13.08 7.75 -22.38
C THR A 305 -12.24 6.47 -22.27
N MET A 306 -11.38 6.38 -21.25
CA MET A 306 -10.58 5.19 -20.98
C MET A 306 -11.46 3.97 -20.64
N MET A 307 -12.52 4.15 -19.84
CA MET A 307 -13.49 3.08 -19.53
C MET A 307 -14.26 2.58 -20.76
N LYS A 308 -14.66 3.48 -21.67
CA LYS A 308 -15.32 3.13 -22.93
C LYS A 308 -14.38 2.42 -23.92
N LEU A 309 -13.10 2.75 -23.90
CA LEU A 309 -12.07 2.03 -24.66
C LEU A 309 -11.84 0.62 -24.09
N ALA A 310 -11.78 0.50 -22.75
CA ALA A 310 -11.63 -0.78 -22.06
C ALA A 310 -12.79 -1.75 -22.30
N SER A 311 -14.02 -1.25 -22.27
CA SER A 311 -15.24 -2.03 -22.53
C SER A 311 -15.49 -2.29 -24.03
N GLY A 312 -14.65 -1.75 -24.92
CA GLY A 312 -14.85 -1.89 -26.36
C GLY A 312 -16.10 -1.20 -26.89
N GLN A 313 -16.61 -0.17 -26.20
CA GLN A 313 -17.66 0.72 -26.73
C GLN A 313 -17.08 1.76 -27.69
N LEU A 314 -15.80 2.07 -27.54
CA LEU A 314 -15.05 2.93 -28.45
C LEU A 314 -13.86 2.18 -29.02
N ARG A 315 -13.56 2.45 -30.29
CA ARG A 315 -12.28 2.07 -30.89
C ARG A 315 -11.22 3.15 -30.64
N PRO A 316 -9.99 2.78 -30.30
CA PRO A 316 -8.88 3.72 -30.26
C PRO A 316 -8.63 4.32 -31.65
N THR A 317 -8.15 5.56 -31.69
CA THR A 317 -7.68 6.20 -32.92
C THR A 317 -6.30 5.67 -33.31
N SER A 318 -5.42 5.46 -32.33
CA SER A 318 -4.15 4.73 -32.47
C SER A 318 -3.87 3.91 -31.21
N GLY A 319 -3.00 2.90 -31.32
CA GLY A 319 -2.70 1.96 -30.24
C GLY A 319 -3.72 0.83 -30.11
N THR A 320 -3.55 -0.02 -29.10
CA THR A 320 -4.41 -1.19 -28.89
C THR A 320 -4.84 -1.35 -27.44
N VAL A 321 -6.06 -1.87 -27.24
CA VAL A 321 -6.60 -2.25 -25.93
C VAL A 321 -6.91 -3.72 -25.96
N THR A 322 -6.36 -4.48 -25.01
CA THR A 322 -6.57 -5.93 -24.91
C THR A 322 -7.01 -6.34 -23.50
N LEU A 323 -7.93 -7.29 -23.43
CA LEU A 323 -8.27 -8.04 -22.23
C LEU A 323 -7.56 -9.39 -22.37
N ASP A 324 -6.38 -9.48 -21.75
CA ASP A 324 -5.39 -10.54 -21.95
C ASP A 324 -5.05 -10.71 -23.44
N SER A 325 -5.41 -11.85 -24.03
CA SER A 325 -5.18 -12.19 -25.45
C SER A 325 -6.27 -11.70 -26.41
N HIS A 326 -7.36 -11.11 -25.91
CA HIS A 326 -8.49 -10.65 -26.72
C HIS A 326 -8.45 -9.15 -26.93
N ASN A 327 -8.62 -8.67 -28.16
CA ASN A 327 -8.84 -7.24 -28.42
C ASN A 327 -10.16 -6.79 -27.76
N ALA A 328 -10.16 -5.65 -27.07
CA ALA A 328 -11.32 -5.14 -26.35
C ALA A 328 -12.57 -4.94 -27.22
N TRP A 329 -12.40 -4.69 -28.52
CA TRP A 329 -13.50 -4.57 -29.47
C TRP A 329 -14.14 -5.92 -29.88
N SER A 330 -13.50 -7.05 -29.58
CA SER A 330 -13.96 -8.37 -30.03
C SER A 330 -15.19 -8.87 -29.26
N GLY A 331 -16.00 -9.72 -29.90
CA GLY A 331 -17.13 -10.38 -29.23
C GLY A 331 -16.70 -11.32 -28.10
N ALA A 332 -15.49 -11.91 -28.19
CA ALA A 332 -14.91 -12.74 -27.14
C ALA A 332 -14.58 -11.91 -25.89
N ALA A 333 -13.99 -10.73 -26.06
CA ALA A 333 -13.72 -9.78 -24.97
C ALA A 333 -14.98 -9.39 -24.18
N LYS A 334 -16.12 -9.20 -24.86
CA LYS A 334 -17.41 -8.85 -24.23
C LYS A 334 -17.97 -9.91 -23.28
N ARG A 335 -17.50 -11.16 -23.40
CA ARG A 335 -17.87 -12.23 -22.45
C ARG A 335 -16.99 -12.26 -21.21
N CYS A 336 -15.87 -11.54 -21.24
CA CYS A 336 -14.84 -11.54 -20.20
C CYS A 336 -14.92 -10.34 -19.25
N PHE A 337 -15.80 -9.36 -19.48
CA PHE A 337 -15.96 -8.23 -18.57
C PHE A 337 -17.43 -7.98 -18.17
N GLY A 338 -17.61 -7.41 -16.98
CA GLY A 338 -18.84 -6.75 -16.55
C GLY A 338 -18.63 -5.25 -16.52
N PHE A 339 -19.63 -4.47 -16.92
CA PHE A 339 -19.53 -3.02 -16.98
C PHE A 339 -20.72 -2.35 -16.27
N SER A 340 -20.42 -1.44 -15.35
CA SER A 340 -21.39 -0.55 -14.71
C SER A 340 -21.10 0.89 -15.14
N PRO A 341 -21.91 1.49 -16.03
CA PRO A 341 -21.73 2.88 -16.44
C PRO A 341 -22.15 3.88 -15.36
N ASP A 342 -21.59 5.10 -15.44
CA ASP A 342 -22.01 6.25 -14.63
C ASP A 342 -23.48 6.64 -14.91
N ILE A 343 -23.81 6.81 -16.20
CA ILE A 343 -25.17 7.21 -16.64
C ILE A 343 -26.20 6.12 -16.31
N ASN A 344 -27.23 6.50 -15.56
CA ASN A 344 -28.41 5.66 -15.29
C ASN A 344 -29.35 5.63 -16.51
N SER A 345 -29.08 4.73 -17.46
CA SER A 345 -29.98 4.46 -18.59
C SER A 345 -30.70 3.13 -18.38
N PHE A 346 -31.92 3.20 -17.84
CA PHE A 346 -32.76 2.02 -17.58
C PHE A 346 -34.05 2.06 -18.39
N TYR A 347 -34.66 0.88 -18.57
CA TYR A 347 -36.06 0.78 -18.96
C TYR A 347 -36.91 0.99 -17.71
N GLU A 348 -37.37 2.23 -17.47
CA GLU A 348 -38.03 2.65 -16.23
C GLU A 348 -39.28 1.83 -15.87
N GLU A 349 -39.96 1.29 -16.88
CA GLU A 349 -41.14 0.41 -16.77
C GLU A 349 -40.81 -0.99 -16.24
N MET A 350 -39.56 -1.45 -16.33
CA MET A 350 -39.16 -2.78 -15.86
C MET A 350 -38.90 -2.79 -14.36
N THR A 351 -39.06 -3.95 -13.72
CA THR A 351 -38.52 -4.21 -12.39
C THR A 351 -37.01 -4.47 -12.45
N GLY A 352 -36.31 -4.31 -11.32
CA GLY A 352 -34.88 -4.62 -11.23
C GLY A 352 -34.59 -6.09 -11.59
N ARG A 353 -35.47 -7.02 -11.18
CA ARG A 353 -35.36 -8.45 -11.50
C ARG A 353 -35.52 -8.72 -13.00
N GLU A 354 -36.54 -8.15 -13.62
CA GLU A 354 -36.77 -8.30 -15.07
C GLU A 354 -35.62 -7.72 -15.88
N PHE A 355 -35.07 -6.58 -15.47
CA PHE A 355 -33.93 -5.96 -16.15
C PHE A 355 -32.70 -6.87 -16.12
N VAL A 356 -32.29 -7.36 -14.95
CA VAL A 356 -31.11 -8.25 -14.82
C VAL A 356 -31.35 -9.57 -15.56
N TYR A 357 -32.57 -10.12 -15.51
CA TYR A 357 -32.98 -11.29 -16.28
C TYR A 357 -32.93 -11.05 -17.80
N ALA A 358 -33.37 -9.89 -18.28
CA ALA A 358 -33.25 -9.55 -19.70
C ALA A 358 -31.78 -9.50 -20.13
N MET A 359 -30.89 -8.92 -19.30
CA MET A 359 -29.46 -8.86 -19.58
C MET A 359 -28.82 -10.26 -19.65
N THR A 360 -29.16 -11.18 -18.75
CA THR A 360 -28.66 -12.57 -18.81
C THR A 360 -29.12 -13.30 -20.06
N ARG A 361 -30.36 -13.09 -20.49
CA ARG A 361 -30.87 -13.65 -21.75
C ARG A 361 -30.11 -13.11 -22.97
N LEU A 362 -29.75 -11.82 -22.98
CA LEU A 362 -28.94 -11.22 -24.03
C LEU A 362 -27.50 -11.75 -24.07
N TYR A 363 -26.96 -12.22 -22.94
CA TYR A 363 -25.69 -12.94 -22.90
C TYR A 363 -25.76 -14.36 -23.49
N GLY A 364 -26.97 -14.85 -23.84
CA GLY A 364 -27.18 -16.14 -24.50
C GLY A 364 -27.47 -17.31 -23.55
N PHE A 365 -27.75 -17.05 -22.27
CA PHE A 365 -28.08 -18.10 -21.31
C PHE A 365 -29.49 -18.65 -21.51
N SER A 366 -29.69 -19.93 -21.16
CA SER A 366 -31.03 -20.55 -21.17
C SER A 366 -31.97 -19.87 -20.16
N ALA A 367 -33.29 -20.04 -20.30
CA ALA A 367 -34.24 -19.38 -19.42
C ALA A 367 -34.07 -19.81 -17.95
N ARG A 368 -33.75 -21.08 -17.72
CA ARG A 368 -33.45 -21.62 -16.39
C ARG A 368 -32.19 -21.01 -15.78
N GLU A 369 -31.07 -21.06 -16.51
CA GLU A 369 -29.80 -20.48 -16.03
C GLU A 369 -29.90 -18.97 -15.82
N SER A 370 -30.67 -18.28 -16.68
CA SER A 370 -30.89 -16.83 -16.55
C SER A 370 -31.59 -16.50 -15.24
N ARG A 371 -32.62 -17.27 -14.83
CA ARG A 371 -33.27 -17.11 -13.53
C ARG A 371 -32.28 -17.34 -12.38
N GLU A 372 -31.61 -18.49 -12.38
CA GLU A 372 -30.66 -18.85 -11.31
C GLU A 372 -29.54 -17.83 -11.14
N ARG A 373 -28.98 -17.30 -12.25
CA ARG A 373 -27.94 -16.27 -12.22
C ARG A 373 -28.46 -14.90 -11.78
N THR A 374 -29.65 -14.52 -12.24
CA THR A 374 -30.28 -13.26 -11.83
C THR A 374 -30.53 -13.24 -10.32
N GLU A 375 -31.09 -14.33 -9.76
CA GLU A 375 -31.32 -14.41 -8.31
C GLU A 375 -30.01 -14.29 -7.52
N ARG A 376 -28.98 -15.04 -7.94
CA ARG A 376 -27.66 -14.97 -7.29
C ARG A 376 -27.05 -13.56 -7.35
N ALA A 377 -27.13 -12.90 -8.50
CA ALA A 377 -26.56 -11.55 -8.65
C ALA A 377 -27.32 -10.50 -7.84
N LEU A 378 -28.65 -10.64 -7.71
CA LEU A 378 -29.46 -9.77 -6.87
C LEU A 378 -29.20 -10.00 -5.37
N GLU A 379 -28.96 -11.26 -4.98
CA GLU A 379 -28.55 -11.62 -3.62
C GLU A 379 -27.18 -11.03 -3.28
N GLU A 380 -26.20 -11.17 -4.17
CA GLU A 380 -24.84 -10.63 -4.00
C GLU A 380 -24.82 -9.11 -3.78
N VAL A 381 -25.73 -8.36 -4.41
CA VAL A 381 -25.84 -6.89 -4.22
C VAL A 381 -26.85 -6.48 -3.14
N GLY A 382 -27.48 -7.43 -2.45
CA GLY A 382 -28.48 -7.17 -1.41
C GLY A 382 -29.78 -6.53 -1.91
N MET A 383 -30.25 -6.92 -3.11
CA MET A 383 -31.48 -6.41 -3.72
C MET A 383 -32.64 -7.42 -3.82
N SER A 384 -32.46 -8.66 -3.39
CA SER A 384 -33.46 -9.75 -3.55
C SER A 384 -34.88 -9.35 -3.11
N ASP A 385 -35.02 -8.72 -1.95
CA ASP A 385 -36.32 -8.35 -1.36
C ASP A 385 -37.00 -7.15 -2.04
N ARG A 386 -36.23 -6.39 -2.84
CA ARG A 386 -36.66 -5.11 -3.43
C ARG A 386 -36.62 -5.11 -4.95
N ALA A 387 -36.18 -6.21 -5.57
CA ALA A 387 -35.94 -6.32 -7.00
C ALA A 387 -37.23 -6.30 -7.84
N ASP A 388 -38.38 -6.61 -7.23
CA ASP A 388 -39.69 -6.61 -7.89
C ASP A 388 -40.35 -5.22 -7.96
N ARG A 389 -39.69 -4.18 -7.44
CA ARG A 389 -40.12 -2.80 -7.62
C ARG A 389 -39.72 -2.29 -9.00
N HIS A 390 -40.62 -1.54 -9.64
CA HIS A 390 -40.31 -0.81 -10.88
C HIS A 390 -39.13 0.14 -10.69
N ILE A 391 -38.21 0.16 -11.66
CA ILE A 391 -36.99 0.96 -11.61
C ILE A 391 -37.32 2.45 -11.48
N ALA A 392 -38.41 2.93 -12.10
CA ALA A 392 -38.95 4.27 -11.92
C ALA A 392 -39.05 4.69 -10.44
N GLY A 393 -39.52 3.78 -9.58
CA GLY A 393 -39.70 4.02 -8.15
C GLY A 393 -38.47 3.71 -7.29
N CYS A 394 -37.36 3.24 -7.85
CA CYS A 394 -36.15 2.90 -7.11
C CYS A 394 -35.32 4.15 -6.76
N SER A 395 -34.77 4.19 -5.55
CA SER A 395 -33.83 5.23 -5.14
C SER A 395 -32.53 5.16 -5.96
N HIS A 396 -31.72 6.23 -5.91
CA HIS A 396 -30.43 6.26 -6.60
C HIS A 396 -29.52 5.08 -6.21
N GLY A 397 -29.43 4.76 -4.92
CA GLY A 397 -28.66 3.61 -4.42
C GLY A 397 -29.19 2.26 -4.90
N MET A 398 -30.53 2.10 -4.98
CA MET A 398 -31.13 0.87 -5.51
C MET A 398 -30.84 0.70 -7.01
N ARG A 399 -30.96 1.78 -7.79
CA ARG A 399 -30.59 1.80 -9.21
C ARG A 399 -29.12 1.41 -9.40
N GLN A 400 -28.23 1.92 -8.54
CA GLN A 400 -26.82 1.57 -8.58
C GLN A 400 -26.55 0.09 -8.30
N ARG A 401 -27.23 -0.50 -7.31
CA ARG A 401 -27.14 -1.95 -7.02
C ARG A 401 -27.61 -2.80 -8.18
N ILE A 402 -28.68 -2.39 -8.87
CA ILE A 402 -29.16 -3.09 -10.09
C ILE A 402 -28.10 -3.03 -11.22
N LYS A 403 -27.43 -1.89 -11.43
CA LYS A 403 -26.29 -1.81 -12.39
C LYS A 403 -25.15 -2.75 -12.00
N LEU A 404 -24.84 -2.81 -10.70
CA LEU A 404 -23.80 -3.69 -10.20
C LEU A 404 -24.17 -5.17 -10.38
N ALA A 405 -25.43 -5.54 -10.13
CA ALA A 405 -25.94 -6.88 -10.39
C ALA A 405 -25.82 -7.24 -11.88
N GLN A 406 -26.17 -6.32 -12.79
CA GLN A 406 -25.96 -6.50 -14.23
C GLN A 406 -24.48 -6.76 -14.57
N ALA A 407 -23.55 -6.04 -13.96
CA ALA A 407 -22.12 -6.24 -14.18
C ALA A 407 -21.64 -7.60 -13.64
N LEU A 408 -22.19 -8.06 -12.51
CA LEU A 408 -21.78 -9.29 -11.83
C LEU A 408 -22.44 -10.56 -12.38
N VAL A 409 -23.60 -10.46 -13.06
CA VAL A 409 -24.46 -11.61 -13.37
C VAL A 409 -23.80 -12.72 -14.23
N ASN A 410 -22.82 -12.36 -15.05
CA ASN A 410 -22.05 -13.32 -15.85
C ASN A 410 -20.84 -13.91 -15.10
N ASN A 411 -20.61 -13.52 -13.85
CA ASN A 411 -19.40 -13.79 -13.09
C ASN A 411 -18.10 -13.48 -13.90
N PRO A 412 -17.94 -12.24 -14.39
CA PRO A 412 -16.83 -11.93 -15.27
C PRO A 412 -15.50 -11.85 -14.50
N PRO A 413 -14.37 -12.22 -15.14
CA PRO A 413 -13.04 -12.08 -14.56
C PRO A 413 -12.59 -10.60 -14.45
N ILE A 414 -13.18 -9.70 -15.25
CA ILE A 414 -12.88 -8.26 -15.25
C ILE A 414 -14.15 -7.46 -14.95
N LEU A 415 -14.06 -6.49 -14.04
CA LEU A 415 -15.14 -5.57 -13.70
C LEU A 415 -14.69 -4.14 -13.98
N LEU A 416 -15.50 -3.42 -14.75
CA LEU A 416 -15.29 -2.02 -15.12
C LEU A 416 -16.42 -1.20 -14.51
N LEU A 417 -16.12 -0.42 -13.49
CA LEU A 417 -17.11 0.32 -12.69
C LEU A 417 -16.85 1.82 -12.81
N ASP A 418 -17.72 2.53 -13.51
CA ASP A 418 -17.62 3.98 -13.70
C ASP A 418 -18.45 4.70 -12.61
N GLU A 419 -17.77 5.41 -11.70
CA GLU A 419 -18.35 6.16 -10.57
C GLU A 419 -19.36 5.32 -9.74
N PRO A 420 -19.00 4.11 -9.25
CA PRO A 420 -19.96 3.17 -8.70
C PRO A 420 -20.58 3.59 -7.37
N MET A 421 -19.97 4.55 -6.67
CA MET A 421 -20.33 5.02 -5.32
C MET A 421 -21.12 6.34 -5.33
N THR A 422 -21.28 6.96 -6.50
CA THR A 422 -21.85 8.31 -6.63
C THR A 422 -23.33 8.34 -6.25
N GLY A 423 -23.71 9.35 -5.46
CA GLY A 423 -25.11 9.54 -5.06
C GLY A 423 -25.66 8.49 -4.10
N ILE A 424 -24.80 7.72 -3.44
CA ILE A 424 -25.18 6.72 -2.42
C ILE A 424 -24.84 7.27 -1.02
N ASP A 425 -25.66 6.93 -0.04
CA ASP A 425 -25.44 7.22 1.38
C ASP A 425 -24.20 6.49 1.93
N PRO A 426 -23.62 6.94 3.07
CA PRO A 426 -22.41 6.34 3.63
C PRO A 426 -22.52 4.83 3.94
N GLY A 427 -23.69 4.35 4.37
CA GLY A 427 -23.92 2.94 4.66
C GLY A 427 -23.87 2.10 3.38
N GLY A 428 -24.61 2.53 2.35
CA GLY A 428 -24.60 1.87 1.04
C GLY A 428 -23.24 1.86 0.35
N ARG A 429 -22.43 2.92 0.51
CA ARG A 429 -21.04 2.95 0.00
C ARG A 429 -20.17 1.89 0.65
N ARG A 430 -20.30 1.70 1.97
CA ARG A 430 -19.55 0.68 2.71
C ARG A 430 -19.91 -0.73 2.24
N GLU A 431 -21.20 -1.02 2.09
CA GLU A 431 -21.67 -2.33 1.62
C GLU A 431 -21.17 -2.65 0.21
N ILE A 432 -21.26 -1.68 -0.72
CA ILE A 432 -20.71 -1.86 -2.07
C ILE A 432 -19.19 -2.01 -2.00
N GLY A 433 -18.52 -1.28 -1.12
CA GLY A 433 -17.09 -1.39 -0.94
C GLY A 433 -16.65 -2.78 -0.49
N GLU A 434 -17.32 -3.33 0.53
CA GLU A 434 -17.09 -4.68 1.04
C GLU A 434 -17.35 -5.74 -0.04
N LEU A 435 -18.41 -5.59 -0.85
CA LEU A 435 -18.69 -6.45 -2.00
C LEU A 435 -17.54 -6.41 -3.02
N LEU A 436 -17.05 -5.22 -3.40
CA LEU A 436 -15.95 -5.11 -4.37
C LEU A 436 -14.66 -5.75 -3.85
N ILE A 437 -14.35 -5.58 -2.56
CA ILE A 437 -13.20 -6.22 -1.92
C ILE A 437 -13.35 -7.75 -1.99
N GLN A 438 -14.53 -8.29 -1.66
CA GLN A 438 -14.79 -9.73 -1.76
C GLN A 438 -14.61 -10.25 -3.20
N GLN A 439 -15.07 -9.50 -4.20
CA GLN A 439 -14.92 -9.85 -5.62
C GLN A 439 -13.44 -9.81 -6.05
N ALA A 440 -12.66 -8.87 -5.52
CA ALA A 440 -11.22 -8.78 -5.75
C ALA A 440 -10.44 -9.93 -5.09
N GLU A 441 -10.81 -10.33 -3.86
CA GLU A 441 -10.25 -11.49 -3.15
C GLU A 441 -10.49 -12.82 -3.89
N GLN A 442 -11.58 -12.90 -4.65
CA GLN A 442 -11.86 -14.02 -5.57
C GLN A 442 -10.98 -14.01 -6.84
N GLY A 443 -10.05 -13.05 -6.96
CA GLY A 443 -9.06 -12.96 -8.03
C GLY A 443 -9.52 -12.19 -9.27
N LYS A 444 -10.59 -11.39 -9.17
CA LYS A 444 -11.07 -10.53 -10.26
C LYS A 444 -10.21 -9.28 -10.42
N THR A 445 -10.20 -8.75 -11.64
CA THR A 445 -9.58 -7.46 -11.98
C THR A 445 -10.65 -6.39 -12.01
N ILE A 446 -10.58 -5.42 -11.11
CA ILE A 446 -11.61 -4.40 -10.96
C ILE A 446 -10.97 -3.04 -11.26
N LEU A 447 -11.47 -2.35 -12.28
CA LEU A 447 -11.14 -0.94 -12.55
C LEU A 447 -12.32 -0.08 -12.08
N VAL A 448 -12.10 0.72 -11.05
CA VAL A 448 -13.10 1.61 -10.46
C VAL A 448 -12.72 3.06 -10.75
N SER A 449 -13.57 3.83 -11.43
CA SER A 449 -13.35 5.28 -11.52
C SER A 449 -13.98 5.99 -10.32
N SER A 450 -13.30 7.00 -9.81
CA SER A 450 -13.86 8.00 -8.88
C SER A 450 -13.10 9.30 -9.04
N HIS A 451 -13.75 10.41 -8.69
CA HIS A 451 -13.14 11.73 -8.58
C HIS A 451 -12.73 12.07 -7.13
N ILE A 452 -13.06 11.20 -6.17
CA ILE A 452 -12.80 11.39 -4.74
C ILE A 452 -11.70 10.42 -4.32
N LEU A 453 -10.53 10.97 -3.97
CA LEU A 453 -9.37 10.16 -3.55
C LEU A 453 -9.71 9.25 -2.36
N VAL A 454 -10.41 9.77 -1.34
CA VAL A 454 -10.76 9.03 -0.12
C VAL A 454 -11.57 7.75 -0.41
N GLU A 455 -12.45 7.77 -1.41
CA GLU A 455 -13.23 6.58 -1.80
C GLU A 455 -12.33 5.49 -2.37
N VAL A 456 -11.42 5.88 -3.26
CA VAL A 456 -10.43 4.99 -3.87
C VAL A 456 -9.44 4.47 -2.83
N GLU A 457 -9.04 5.31 -1.87
CA GLU A 457 -8.07 4.94 -0.83
C GLU A 457 -8.55 3.81 0.07
N SER A 458 -9.85 3.81 0.39
CA SER A 458 -10.45 2.78 1.23
C SER A 458 -10.61 1.43 0.52
N LEU A 459 -10.49 1.41 -0.81
CA LEU A 459 -10.94 0.32 -1.66
C LEU A 459 -9.84 -0.27 -2.55
N ALA A 460 -8.94 0.55 -3.08
CA ALA A 460 -8.04 0.18 -4.16
C ALA A 460 -6.63 -0.22 -3.69
N ASP A 461 -6.12 -1.30 -4.27
CA ASP A 461 -4.73 -1.76 -4.09
C ASP A 461 -3.73 -0.84 -4.83
N SER A 462 -4.19 -0.24 -5.92
CA SER A 462 -3.39 0.59 -6.81
C SER A 462 -4.22 1.75 -7.37
N ILE A 463 -3.56 2.86 -7.65
CA ILE A 463 -4.19 4.06 -8.20
C ILE A 463 -3.55 4.40 -9.55
N LEU A 464 -4.39 4.64 -10.53
CA LEU A 464 -4.07 5.24 -11.82
C LEU A 464 -4.62 6.66 -11.83
N MET A 465 -3.72 7.65 -11.79
CA MET A 465 -4.12 9.05 -11.87
C MET A 465 -4.04 9.53 -13.33
N ILE A 466 -5.17 10.00 -13.87
CA ILE A 466 -5.27 10.56 -15.21
C ILE A 466 -5.54 12.06 -15.14
N ALA A 467 -4.80 12.84 -15.93
CA ALA A 467 -5.03 14.26 -16.14
C ALA A 467 -4.79 14.64 -17.60
N ARG A 468 -5.65 15.50 -18.16
CA ARG A 468 -5.56 15.99 -19.55
C ARG A 468 -5.36 14.85 -20.59
N GLY A 469 -6.03 13.72 -20.37
CA GLY A 469 -5.97 12.56 -21.26
C GLY A 469 -4.69 11.71 -21.14
N ARG A 470 -3.81 11.97 -20.16
CA ARG A 470 -2.56 11.22 -19.92
C ARG A 470 -2.51 10.64 -18.52
N ILE A 471 -1.83 9.52 -18.35
CA ILE A 471 -1.52 8.99 -17.02
C ILE A 471 -0.39 9.84 -16.42
N VAL A 472 -0.66 10.45 -15.27
CA VAL A 472 0.29 11.30 -14.53
C VAL A 472 1.01 10.49 -13.46
N ALA A 473 0.30 9.59 -12.78
CA ALA A 473 0.86 8.73 -11.76
C ALA A 473 0.21 7.34 -11.81
N SER A 474 0.98 6.32 -11.44
CA SER A 474 0.53 4.94 -11.34
C SER A 474 1.33 4.26 -10.23
N GLY A 475 0.66 3.65 -9.25
CA GLY A 475 1.36 2.97 -8.16
C GLY A 475 0.44 2.52 -7.03
N THR A 476 1.03 2.04 -5.94
CA THR A 476 0.27 1.80 -4.70
C THR A 476 -0.18 3.13 -4.10
N LEU A 477 -1.14 3.10 -3.18
CA LEU A 477 -1.56 4.30 -2.48
C LEU A 477 -0.38 5.06 -1.84
N SER A 478 0.57 4.33 -1.24
CA SER A 478 1.77 4.93 -0.66
C SER A 478 2.66 5.59 -1.72
N ASP A 479 2.81 4.98 -2.89
CA ASP A 479 3.62 5.57 -3.97
C ASP A 479 2.97 6.85 -4.50
N VAL A 480 1.64 6.86 -4.66
CA VAL A 480 0.90 8.03 -5.14
C VAL A 480 0.81 9.12 -4.07
N ARG A 481 0.64 8.77 -2.79
CA ARG A 481 0.66 9.74 -1.68
C ARG A 481 2.04 10.32 -1.41
N ASN A 482 3.12 9.54 -1.56
CA ASN A 482 4.49 10.08 -1.48
C ASN A 482 4.82 11.03 -2.66
N LEU A 483 3.99 11.02 -3.72
CA LEU A 483 4.05 12.00 -4.80
C LEU A 483 3.13 13.22 -4.52
N ILE A 484 2.35 13.19 -3.43
CA ILE A 484 1.37 14.20 -2.99
C ILE A 484 1.67 14.51 -1.50
N ASP A 485 2.82 15.11 -1.23
CA ASP A 485 3.36 15.32 0.14
C ASP A 485 2.52 16.25 1.05
N ASP A 486 1.47 16.92 0.52
CA ASP A 486 0.81 18.06 1.20
C ASP A 486 -0.51 17.73 1.95
N GLN A 487 -0.94 16.47 2.06
CA GLN A 487 -2.23 16.11 2.68
C GLN A 487 -2.08 15.46 4.08
N PRO A 488 -2.56 16.09 5.18
CA PRO A 488 -2.47 15.52 6.52
C PRO A 488 -3.39 14.31 6.70
N PHE A 489 -2.94 13.30 7.46
CA PHE A 489 -3.75 12.16 7.86
C PHE A 489 -4.84 12.59 8.83
N THR A 490 -6.05 12.05 8.67
CA THR A 490 -7.14 12.23 9.63
C THR A 490 -7.29 10.97 10.49
N VAL A 491 -7.27 11.14 11.81
CA VAL A 491 -7.37 10.09 12.82
C VAL A 491 -8.60 10.35 13.68
N GLN A 492 -9.49 9.35 13.82
CA GLN A 492 -10.61 9.43 14.74
C GLN A 492 -10.31 8.66 16.03
N ILE A 493 -10.50 9.31 17.17
CA ILE A 493 -10.25 8.79 18.52
C ILE A 493 -11.54 8.92 19.32
N VAL A 494 -12.10 7.81 19.78
CA VAL A 494 -13.24 7.82 20.71
C VAL A 494 -12.69 7.84 22.14
N VAL A 495 -13.07 8.85 22.93
CA VAL A 495 -12.52 9.06 24.28
C VAL A 495 -13.52 9.80 25.18
N GLU A 496 -13.51 9.43 26.46
CA GLU A 496 -14.36 10.01 27.50
C GLU A 496 -13.50 10.42 28.72
N PRO A 497 -13.43 11.70 29.13
CA PRO A 497 -14.04 12.88 28.51
C PRO A 497 -13.22 13.45 27.33
N PRO A 498 -13.86 13.74 26.19
CA PRO A 498 -13.16 14.10 24.95
C PRO A 498 -12.47 15.45 25.00
N ARG A 499 -13.02 16.43 25.74
CA ARG A 499 -12.43 17.77 25.86
C ARG A 499 -11.08 17.78 26.56
N ARG A 500 -10.89 16.93 27.57
CA ARG A 500 -9.62 16.83 28.30
C ARG A 500 -8.54 16.23 27.42
N MET A 501 -8.88 15.16 26.70
CA MET A 501 -7.97 14.53 25.75
C MET A 501 -7.65 15.49 24.58
N ALA A 502 -8.63 16.23 24.06
CA ALA A 502 -8.38 17.24 23.02
C ALA A 502 -7.37 18.30 23.45
N ALA A 503 -7.45 18.79 24.70
CA ALA A 503 -6.50 19.77 25.24
C ALA A 503 -5.06 19.23 25.28
N LEU A 504 -4.89 17.99 25.72
CA LEU A 504 -3.58 17.34 25.79
C LEU A 504 -3.02 16.99 24.40
N LEU A 505 -3.88 16.66 23.44
CA LEU A 505 -3.47 16.38 22.07
C LEU A 505 -3.06 17.65 21.30
N LEU A 506 -3.57 18.82 21.68
CA LEU A 506 -3.14 20.10 21.11
C LEU A 506 -1.71 20.49 21.52
N GLU A 507 -1.15 19.87 22.55
CA GLU A 507 0.25 20.10 22.98
C GLU A 507 1.26 19.35 22.09
N PHE A 508 0.80 18.48 21.20
CA PHE A 508 1.67 17.72 20.30
C PHE A 508 1.95 18.53 19.04
N GLU A 509 3.23 18.82 18.78
CA GLU A 509 3.67 19.55 17.58
C GLU A 509 3.25 18.87 16.26
N GLU A 510 3.04 17.55 16.28
CA GLU A 510 2.65 16.77 15.11
C GLU A 510 1.14 16.83 14.83
N VAL A 511 0.34 17.45 15.70
CA VAL A 511 -1.11 17.59 15.60
C VAL A 511 -1.46 18.94 14.98
N HIS A 512 -2.05 18.92 13.80
CA HIS A 512 -2.46 20.12 13.07
C HIS A 512 -3.83 20.63 13.54
N SER A 513 -4.76 19.74 13.88
CA SER A 513 -6.08 20.15 14.36
C SER A 513 -6.76 19.02 15.14
N VAL A 514 -7.58 19.38 16.13
CA VAL A 514 -8.46 18.44 16.85
C VAL A 514 -9.90 18.97 16.78
N GLU A 515 -10.81 18.21 16.18
CA GLU A 515 -12.25 18.50 16.16
C GLU A 515 -12.99 17.59 17.14
N VAL A 516 -13.77 18.17 18.05
CA VAL A 516 -14.55 17.41 19.04
C VAL A 516 -15.99 17.26 18.57
N ARG A 517 -16.48 16.02 18.43
CA ARG A 517 -17.87 15.71 18.12
C ARG A 517 -18.39 14.62 19.05
N GLY A 518 -19.23 14.99 20.02
CA GLY A 518 -19.73 14.04 21.01
C GLY A 518 -18.57 13.45 21.82
N ASP A 519 -18.48 12.11 21.83
CA ASP A 519 -17.42 11.27 22.43
C ASP A 519 -16.21 11.05 21.50
N THR A 520 -16.24 11.62 20.29
CA THR A 520 -15.26 11.36 19.24
C THR A 520 -14.41 12.61 18.94
N LEU A 521 -13.09 12.44 18.97
CA LEU A 521 -12.08 13.41 18.54
C LEU A 521 -11.59 13.07 17.14
N THR A 522 -11.60 14.05 16.23
CA THR A 522 -10.99 13.92 14.91
C THR A 522 -9.72 14.74 14.86
N VAL A 523 -8.57 14.07 14.84
CA VAL A 523 -7.24 14.66 14.86
C VAL A 523 -6.62 14.63 13.46
N ARG A 524 -6.07 15.75 12.99
CA ARG A 524 -5.31 15.79 11.74
C ARG A 524 -3.81 15.87 12.05
N THR A 525 -3.00 15.01 11.43
CA THR A 525 -1.55 14.94 11.65
C THR A 525 -0.82 14.58 10.37
N GLN A 526 0.28 15.26 10.05
CA GLN A 526 1.15 14.88 8.93
C GLN A 526 2.14 13.78 9.31
N GLN A 527 2.33 13.53 10.62
CA GLN A 527 3.27 12.56 11.16
C GLN A 527 2.55 11.52 12.04
N PRO A 528 1.67 10.69 11.45
CA PRO A 528 0.82 9.76 12.20
C PRO A 528 1.62 8.82 13.12
N ALA A 529 2.82 8.41 12.71
CA ALA A 529 3.66 7.52 13.53
C ALA A 529 4.14 8.17 14.85
N GLN A 530 4.48 9.46 14.82
CA GLN A 530 4.91 10.20 16.02
C GLN A 530 3.71 10.55 16.89
N PHE A 531 2.62 10.98 16.25
CA PHE A 531 1.33 11.21 16.90
C PHE A 531 0.89 10.00 17.72
N PHE A 532 0.77 8.81 17.12
CA PHE A 532 0.33 7.61 17.85
C PHE A 532 1.27 7.20 18.99
N ALA A 533 2.57 7.49 18.89
CA ALA A 533 3.52 7.21 19.97
C ALA A 533 3.25 8.09 21.20
N ARG A 534 3.08 9.41 21.02
CA ARG A 534 2.79 10.35 22.13
C ARG A 534 1.39 10.16 22.72
N VAL A 535 0.38 9.85 21.90
CA VAL A 535 -0.97 9.51 22.41
C VAL A 535 -0.92 8.30 23.34
N GLY A 536 -0.10 7.30 23.01
CA GLY A 536 0.11 6.13 23.86
C GLY A 536 0.71 6.48 25.22
N GLU A 537 1.68 7.40 25.28
CA GLU A 537 2.28 7.87 26.53
C GLU A 537 1.28 8.65 27.39
N LEU A 538 0.48 9.50 26.76
CA LEU A 538 -0.53 10.31 27.44
C LEU A 538 -1.63 9.47 28.10
N VAL A 539 -2.14 8.46 27.40
CA VAL A 539 -3.15 7.56 27.98
C VAL A 539 -2.55 6.68 29.09
N MET A 540 -1.24 6.43 29.09
CA MET A 540 -0.57 5.75 30.21
C MET A 540 -0.48 6.64 31.47
N GLN A 541 -0.43 7.96 31.31
CA GLN A 541 -0.37 8.91 32.44
C GLN A 541 -1.76 9.21 33.02
N GLU A 542 -2.80 9.20 32.18
CA GLU A 542 -4.15 9.68 32.50
C GLU A 542 -5.23 8.56 32.56
N GLY A 543 -4.92 7.34 32.13
CA GLY A 543 -5.89 6.24 31.98
C GLY A 543 -6.24 5.51 33.28
N ASP A 544 -7.54 5.25 33.48
CA ASP A 544 -8.06 4.39 34.55
C ASP A 544 -7.59 2.92 34.38
N VAL A 545 -7.06 2.33 35.45
CA VAL A 545 -6.49 0.97 35.51
C VAL A 545 -7.51 -0.08 35.03
N MET A 546 -8.80 0.18 35.21
CA MET A 546 -9.91 -0.69 34.80
C MET A 546 -10.03 -0.82 33.27
N ASN A 547 -9.77 0.26 32.52
CA ASN A 547 -9.79 0.25 31.04
C ASN A 547 -8.57 -0.45 30.46
N LEU A 548 -7.42 -0.36 31.15
CA LEU A 548 -6.20 -1.08 30.80
C LEU A 548 -6.39 -2.60 30.91
N TRP A 549 -7.10 -3.06 31.95
CA TRP A 549 -7.40 -4.49 32.17
C TRP A 549 -8.37 -5.05 31.12
N ARG A 550 -9.39 -4.27 30.71
CA ARG A 550 -10.30 -4.63 29.60
C ARG A 550 -9.58 -4.72 28.27
N ALA A 551 -8.69 -3.77 27.98
CA ALA A 551 -7.86 -3.79 26.77
C ALA A 551 -6.91 -4.99 26.76
N PHE A 552 -6.26 -5.26 27.90
CA PHE A 552 -5.38 -6.41 28.09
C PHE A 552 -6.11 -7.74 27.88
N SER A 553 -7.24 -7.95 28.56
CA SER A 553 -8.04 -9.18 28.43
C SER A 553 -8.58 -9.40 27.02
N THR A 554 -9.01 -8.33 26.33
CA THR A 554 -9.42 -8.39 24.93
C THR A 554 -8.27 -8.79 24.01
N LEU A 555 -7.07 -8.23 24.25
CA LEU A 555 -5.88 -8.53 23.45
C LEU A 555 -5.39 -9.97 23.68
N VAL A 556 -5.49 -10.47 24.91
CA VAL A 556 -5.25 -11.88 25.24
C VAL A 556 -6.24 -12.77 24.47
N MET A 557 -7.54 -12.45 24.49
CA MET A 557 -8.58 -13.29 23.88
C MET A 557 -8.51 -13.29 22.35
N LEU A 558 -8.23 -12.13 21.72
CA LEU A 558 -7.97 -12.02 20.28
C LEU A 558 -6.72 -12.79 19.85
N SER A 559 -5.63 -12.66 20.61
CA SER A 559 -4.37 -13.38 20.34
C SER A 559 -4.63 -14.89 20.45
N PHE A 560 -5.31 -15.32 21.51
CA PHE A 560 -5.69 -16.71 21.74
C PHE A 560 -6.54 -17.27 20.58
N ARG A 561 -7.60 -16.57 20.17
CA ARG A 561 -8.46 -16.99 19.05
C ARG A 561 -7.67 -17.10 17.74
N ARG A 562 -6.78 -16.14 17.46
CA ARG A 562 -5.94 -16.16 16.26
C ARG A 562 -4.94 -17.33 16.27
N LEU A 563 -4.36 -17.63 17.43
CA LEU A 563 -3.44 -18.76 17.62
C LEU A 563 -4.15 -20.10 17.44
N LEU A 564 -5.35 -20.27 18.02
CA LEU A 564 -6.12 -21.52 18.00
C LEU A 564 -6.52 -21.95 16.58
N TRP A 565 -6.85 -20.98 15.70
CA TRP A 565 -7.25 -21.23 14.32
C TRP A 565 -6.10 -21.04 13.31
N SER A 566 -4.86 -20.92 13.78
CA SER A 566 -3.72 -20.75 12.87
C SER A 566 -3.47 -22.03 12.07
N ALA A 567 -3.11 -21.90 10.79
CA ALA A 567 -2.77 -23.04 9.94
C ALA A 567 -1.66 -23.92 10.56
N SER A 568 -0.76 -23.31 11.35
CA SER A 568 0.28 -23.99 12.13
C SER A 568 -0.30 -24.98 13.15
N THR A 569 -1.44 -24.67 13.78
CA THR A 569 -2.10 -25.53 14.78
C THR A 569 -2.67 -26.80 14.17
N LEU A 570 -3.29 -26.70 12.99
CA LEU A 570 -3.86 -27.85 12.29
C LEU A 570 -2.78 -28.72 11.61
N MET A 571 -1.72 -28.11 11.07
CA MET A 571 -0.66 -28.83 10.37
C MET A 571 0.30 -29.59 11.29
N VAL A 572 0.44 -29.16 12.55
CA VAL A 572 1.29 -29.86 13.55
C VAL A 572 0.51 -30.97 14.25
N SER A 573 -0.77 -30.75 14.56
CA SER A 573 -1.58 -31.69 15.35
C SER A 573 -1.96 -32.97 14.60
N PHE A 574 -2.32 -32.89 13.31
CA PHE A 574 -2.83 -34.04 12.56
C PHE A 574 -1.78 -35.12 12.20
N PRO A 575 -0.58 -34.77 11.67
CA PRO A 575 0.44 -35.77 11.33
C PRO A 575 1.09 -36.39 12.57
N LEU A 576 1.28 -35.60 13.63
CA LEU A 576 1.83 -36.08 14.90
C LEU A 576 0.87 -37.07 15.58
N LEU A 577 -0.42 -36.74 15.65
CA LEU A 577 -1.42 -37.63 16.22
C LEU A 577 -1.59 -38.91 15.37
N GLY A 578 -1.58 -38.79 14.03
CA GLY A 578 -1.74 -39.92 13.11
C GLY A 578 -0.58 -40.91 13.15
N CYS A 579 0.67 -40.44 13.11
CA CYS A 579 1.85 -41.30 13.24
C CYS A 579 1.94 -41.89 14.66
N ALA A 580 1.65 -41.12 15.70
CA ALA A 580 1.62 -41.59 17.09
C ALA A 580 0.63 -42.74 17.29
N LEU A 581 -0.61 -42.55 16.84
CA LEU A 581 -1.70 -43.52 16.99
C LEU A 581 -1.40 -44.83 16.24
N PHE A 582 -0.69 -44.77 15.12
CA PHE A 582 -0.32 -45.95 14.33
C PHE A 582 0.92 -46.68 14.88
N LEU A 583 1.95 -45.94 15.30
CA LEU A 583 3.21 -46.49 15.82
C LEU A 583 3.03 -47.15 17.20
N VAL A 584 2.28 -46.50 18.09
CA VAL A 584 2.10 -46.99 19.46
C VAL A 584 1.14 -48.18 19.53
N ARG A 585 0.06 -48.16 18.75
CA ARG A 585 -0.95 -49.25 18.70
C ARG A 585 -0.44 -50.52 18.04
N ARG A 586 0.50 -50.46 17.09
CA ARG A 586 1.02 -51.68 16.44
C ARG A 586 2.18 -52.31 17.21
N ARG A 587 3.04 -51.52 17.87
CA ARG A 587 4.27 -52.06 18.51
C ARG A 587 4.07 -52.56 19.94
N TYR A 588 3.21 -51.91 20.74
CA TYR A 588 3.02 -52.29 22.15
C TYR A 588 1.80 -53.17 22.42
N THR A 589 0.88 -53.28 21.46
CA THR A 589 -0.24 -54.24 21.55
C THR A 589 0.10 -55.62 20.99
N PHE A 590 1.13 -55.74 20.13
CA PHE A 590 1.60 -57.03 19.56
C PHE A 590 3.01 -57.47 20.04
N GLY A 591 3.83 -56.57 20.59
CA GLY A 591 5.19 -56.88 21.06
C GLY A 591 5.27 -57.56 22.43
N TYR A 592 4.20 -57.56 23.23
CA TYR A 592 4.14 -58.23 24.53
C TYR A 592 4.13 -59.76 24.43
N GLU A 593 4.05 -60.32 23.22
CA GLU A 593 4.11 -61.78 22.99
C GLU A 593 5.51 -62.28 22.59
N GLY A 594 6.48 -61.38 22.34
CA GLY A 594 7.87 -61.74 21.98
C GLY A 594 8.78 -61.94 23.20
N ALA A 595 9.65 -62.96 23.16
CA ALA A 595 10.50 -63.38 24.28
C ALA A 595 11.50 -62.32 24.82
N GLU A 596 11.83 -61.28 24.05
CA GLU A 596 12.81 -60.24 24.42
C GLU A 596 12.25 -59.11 25.32
N PHE A 597 10.93 -58.89 25.36
CA PHE A 597 10.31 -57.77 26.07
C PHE A 597 9.63 -58.13 27.41
N ARG A 598 9.93 -59.30 27.99
CA ARG A 598 9.41 -59.67 29.33
C ARG A 598 9.96 -58.80 30.47
N ASN A 599 11.06 -58.06 30.24
CA ASN A 599 11.65 -57.18 31.24
C ASN A 599 11.14 -55.75 31.07
N GLU A 600 10.36 -55.30 32.04
CA GLU A 600 9.71 -53.97 32.07
C GLU A 600 10.74 -52.83 32.02
N GLN A 601 11.95 -53.03 32.55
CA GLN A 601 13.05 -52.04 32.48
C GLN A 601 13.61 -51.86 31.07
N ILE A 602 13.73 -52.94 30.29
CA ILE A 602 14.23 -52.89 28.91
C ILE A 602 13.20 -52.19 28.02
N ALA A 603 11.91 -52.52 28.22
CA ALA A 603 10.81 -51.84 27.53
C ALA A 603 10.75 -50.34 27.86
N PHE A 604 10.97 -49.97 29.13
CA PHE A 604 11.04 -48.57 29.58
C PHE A 604 12.23 -47.81 28.99
N GLY A 605 13.42 -48.42 28.95
CA GLY A 605 14.60 -47.85 28.32
C GLY A 605 14.37 -47.55 26.84
N HIS A 606 13.90 -48.53 26.08
CA HIS A 606 13.61 -48.35 24.65
C HIS A 606 12.53 -47.30 24.37
N PHE A 607 11.44 -47.29 25.15
CA PHE A 607 10.40 -46.27 25.03
C PHE A 607 10.97 -44.86 25.26
N SER A 608 11.78 -44.71 26.31
CA SER A 608 12.37 -43.44 26.70
C SER A 608 13.42 -42.94 25.68
N GLU A 609 14.26 -43.81 25.13
CA GLU A 609 15.27 -43.43 24.13
C GLU A 609 14.67 -43.13 22.75
N GLU A 610 13.87 -44.04 22.21
CA GLU A 610 13.38 -43.93 20.83
C GLU A 610 12.21 -42.95 20.69
N LEU A 611 11.31 -42.88 21.68
CA LEU A 611 10.08 -42.12 21.56
C LEU A 611 10.13 -40.81 22.35
N VAL A 612 10.58 -40.83 23.60
CA VAL A 612 10.64 -39.62 24.43
C VAL A 612 11.84 -38.74 24.04
N LEU A 613 13.06 -39.27 24.08
CA LEU A 613 14.28 -38.48 23.87
C LEU A 613 14.51 -38.14 22.39
N LEU A 614 14.38 -39.13 21.49
CA LEU A 614 14.66 -38.95 20.07
C LEU A 614 13.53 -38.21 19.36
N ILE A 615 12.27 -38.61 19.52
CA ILE A 615 11.15 -38.02 18.77
C ILE A 615 10.54 -36.82 19.51
N PHE A 616 10.11 -37.01 20.76
CA PHE A 616 9.33 -35.99 21.46
C PHE A 616 10.18 -34.77 21.88
N VAL A 617 11.29 -35.01 22.59
CA VAL A 617 12.16 -33.96 23.11
C VAL A 617 12.97 -33.28 22.00
N SER A 618 13.52 -34.05 21.05
CA SER A 618 14.43 -33.48 20.05
C SER A 618 13.70 -32.88 18.83
N PHE A 619 12.44 -33.25 18.54
CA PHE A 619 11.71 -32.72 17.38
C PHE A 619 10.37 -32.08 17.74
N ILE A 620 9.46 -32.81 18.40
CA ILE A 620 8.08 -32.34 18.60
C ILE A 620 8.04 -31.05 19.41
N MET A 621 8.69 -31.06 20.57
CA MET A 621 8.61 -29.94 21.51
C MET A 621 9.24 -28.64 20.98
N PRO A 622 10.47 -28.61 20.43
CA PRO A 622 11.04 -27.41 19.84
C PRO A 622 10.23 -26.86 18.66
N ILE A 623 9.73 -27.73 17.77
CA ILE A 623 8.94 -27.33 16.60
C ILE A 623 7.58 -26.74 17.03
N CYS A 624 6.90 -27.37 17.99
CA CYS A 624 5.66 -26.84 18.56
C CYS A 624 5.90 -25.47 19.20
N ALA A 625 6.87 -25.34 20.09
CA ALA A 625 7.15 -24.06 20.76
C ALA A 625 7.53 -22.96 19.75
N LEU A 626 8.32 -23.29 18.73
CA LEU A 626 8.71 -22.41 17.65
C LEU A 626 7.49 -21.91 16.85
N ALA A 627 6.60 -22.82 16.44
CA ALA A 627 5.45 -22.50 15.60
C ALA A 627 4.55 -21.46 16.28
N TYR A 628 4.24 -21.64 17.56
CA TYR A 628 3.35 -20.75 18.30
C TYR A 628 4.01 -19.43 18.71
N ALA A 629 5.23 -19.48 19.27
CA ALA A 629 5.93 -18.28 19.73
C ALA A 629 6.26 -17.31 18.58
N THR A 630 6.56 -17.84 17.38
CA THR A 630 6.83 -16.98 16.23
C THR A 630 5.56 -16.43 15.59
N THR A 631 4.45 -17.20 15.59
CA THR A 631 3.16 -16.68 15.09
C THR A 631 2.55 -15.58 15.96
N SER A 632 2.78 -15.58 17.27
CA SER A 632 2.16 -14.62 18.21
C SER A 632 2.64 -13.18 18.01
N VAL A 633 3.96 -12.97 17.88
CA VAL A 633 4.58 -11.64 17.73
C VAL A 633 5.15 -11.46 16.32
N GLY A 634 5.84 -12.46 15.80
CA GLY A 634 6.43 -12.43 14.45
C GLY A 634 5.39 -12.38 13.34
N GLY A 635 4.32 -13.19 13.45
CA GLY A 635 3.20 -13.18 12.51
C GLY A 635 2.53 -11.82 12.38
N ASP A 636 2.21 -11.19 13.53
CA ASP A 636 1.63 -9.84 13.55
C ASP A 636 2.57 -8.76 12.99
N ARG A 637 3.88 -8.95 13.15
CA ARG A 637 4.90 -8.05 12.60
C ARG A 637 5.03 -8.20 11.08
N GLU A 638 4.98 -9.43 10.57
CA GLU A 638 4.97 -9.70 9.12
C GLU A 638 3.70 -9.20 8.44
N ASP A 639 2.54 -9.42 9.08
CA ASP A 639 1.23 -9.02 8.58
C ASP A 639 0.94 -7.52 8.78
N ARG A 640 1.92 -6.75 9.31
CA ARG A 640 1.81 -5.32 9.68
C ARG A 640 0.69 -4.96 10.67
N THR A 641 -0.01 -5.96 11.22
CA THR A 641 -1.05 -5.77 12.24
C THR A 641 -0.49 -5.35 13.61
N LEU A 642 0.80 -5.56 13.85
CA LEU A 642 1.47 -5.07 15.06
C LEU A 642 1.42 -3.54 15.16
N LEU A 643 1.44 -2.84 14.01
CA LEU A 643 1.31 -1.39 13.95
C LEU A 643 -0.05 -0.95 14.50
N PHE A 644 -1.13 -1.63 14.11
CA PHE A 644 -2.48 -1.37 14.62
C PHE A 644 -2.62 -1.59 16.13
N LEU A 645 -1.93 -2.59 16.69
CA LEU A 645 -1.90 -2.82 18.15
C LEU A 645 -1.05 -1.77 18.89
N LEU A 646 0.01 -1.28 18.26
CA LEU A 646 0.90 -0.23 18.81
C LEU A 646 0.35 1.19 18.61
N VAL A 647 -0.69 1.35 17.79
CA VAL A 647 -1.47 2.58 17.61
C VAL A 647 -2.49 2.76 18.74
N ARG A 648 -2.89 1.67 19.40
CA ARG A 648 -3.76 1.73 20.57
C ARG A 648 -2.96 2.14 21.81
N PRO A 649 -3.58 2.82 22.78
CA PRO A 649 -2.91 3.29 23.98
C PRO A 649 -2.66 2.17 25.00
N ILE A 650 -1.87 1.17 24.62
CA ILE A 650 -1.52 0.02 25.45
C ILE A 650 0.00 0.05 25.67
N PRO A 651 0.49 -0.03 26.93
CA PRO A 651 1.92 -0.08 27.20
C PRO A 651 2.60 -1.20 26.41
N ARG A 652 3.74 -0.91 25.79
CA ARG A 652 4.43 -1.87 24.90
C ARG A 652 4.77 -3.18 25.62
N TRP A 653 5.22 -3.09 26.87
CA TRP A 653 5.51 -4.27 27.71
C TRP A 653 4.24 -5.10 27.98
N LEU A 654 3.08 -4.44 28.12
CA LEU A 654 1.79 -5.09 28.36
C LEU A 654 1.30 -5.86 27.12
N VAL A 655 1.58 -5.35 25.90
CA VAL A 655 1.30 -6.08 24.65
C VAL A 655 2.09 -7.39 24.58
N VAL A 656 3.37 -7.36 24.92
CA VAL A 656 4.22 -8.58 24.96
C VAL A 656 3.74 -9.54 26.04
N LEU A 657 3.44 -9.02 27.23
CA LEU A 657 2.96 -9.82 28.35
C LEU A 657 1.62 -10.50 28.01
N ALA A 658 0.68 -9.78 27.39
CA ALA A 658 -0.60 -10.31 26.93
C ALA A 658 -0.40 -11.43 25.89
N LYS A 659 0.52 -11.25 24.95
CA LYS A 659 0.83 -12.27 23.95
C LYS A 659 1.50 -13.50 24.57
N LEU A 660 2.35 -13.31 25.56
CA LEU A 660 2.98 -14.41 26.29
C LEU A 660 1.94 -15.18 27.12
N ILE A 661 1.03 -14.49 27.80
CA ILE A 661 -0.07 -15.09 28.57
C ILE A 661 -1.08 -15.79 27.66
N ALA A 662 -1.31 -15.29 26.45
CA ALA A 662 -2.16 -15.96 25.47
C ALA A 662 -1.50 -17.22 24.87
N THR A 663 -0.18 -17.22 24.71
CA THR A 663 0.55 -18.32 24.05
C THR A 663 0.95 -19.44 24.99
N LEU A 664 1.48 -19.11 26.18
CA LEU A 664 2.08 -20.09 27.07
C LEU A 664 1.11 -21.20 27.50
N PRO A 665 -0.14 -20.93 27.94
CA PRO A 665 -1.07 -21.98 28.34
C PRO A 665 -1.48 -22.88 27.18
N LEU A 666 -1.59 -22.31 25.96
CA LEU A 666 -1.97 -23.06 24.77
C LEU A 666 -0.85 -24.00 24.30
N VAL A 667 0.40 -23.52 24.32
CA VAL A 667 1.57 -24.34 24.01
C VAL A 667 1.78 -25.41 25.07
N LEU A 668 1.65 -25.05 26.35
CA LEU A 668 1.76 -26.00 27.46
C LEU A 668 0.69 -27.09 27.37
N GLY A 669 -0.57 -26.71 27.15
CA GLY A 669 -1.68 -27.64 26.98
C GLY A 669 -1.50 -28.57 25.76
N LEU A 670 -0.97 -28.06 24.65
CA LEU A 670 -0.70 -28.87 23.47
C LEU A 670 0.47 -29.84 23.69
N ILE A 671 1.59 -29.38 24.23
CA ILE A 671 2.79 -30.22 24.44
C ILE A 671 2.55 -31.23 25.56
N VAL A 672 2.05 -30.80 26.72
CA VAL A 672 1.74 -31.71 27.84
C VAL A 672 0.58 -32.64 27.47
N GLY A 673 -0.46 -32.13 26.81
CA GLY A 673 -1.60 -32.94 26.36
C GLY A 673 -1.20 -33.97 25.32
N SER A 674 -0.37 -33.60 24.34
CA SER A 674 0.17 -34.57 23.38
C SER A 674 1.06 -35.60 24.09
N PHE A 675 1.97 -35.18 24.98
CA PHE A 675 2.81 -36.08 25.78
C PHE A 675 1.97 -37.08 26.59
N TRP A 676 0.90 -36.62 27.23
CA TRP A 676 -0.03 -37.47 27.97
C TRP A 676 -0.70 -38.52 27.07
N VAL A 677 -1.16 -38.12 25.87
CA VAL A 677 -1.74 -39.05 24.89
C VAL A 677 -0.69 -40.07 24.44
N TYR A 678 0.53 -39.64 24.11
CA TYR A 678 1.63 -40.53 23.73
C TYR A 678 1.91 -41.58 24.81
N CYS A 679 2.06 -41.14 26.06
CA CYS A 679 2.34 -41.99 27.20
C CYS A 679 1.19 -42.94 27.52
N ARG A 680 -0.07 -42.49 27.44
CA ARG A 680 -1.24 -43.35 27.71
C ARG A 680 -1.44 -44.43 26.64
N LEU A 681 -1.17 -44.12 25.38
CA LEU A 681 -1.26 -45.11 24.31
C LEU A 681 -0.20 -46.21 24.46
N ALA A 682 0.95 -45.89 25.05
CA ALA A 682 2.07 -46.82 25.24
C ALA A 682 1.90 -47.79 26.43
N GLY A 683 0.76 -47.76 27.12
CA GLY A 683 0.46 -48.68 28.21
C GLY A 683 1.15 -48.32 29.54
N PRO A 684 1.40 -49.30 30.44
CA PRO A 684 1.94 -49.06 31.78
C PRO A 684 3.30 -48.35 31.77
N VAL A 685 4.20 -48.76 30.88
CA VAL A 685 5.54 -48.17 30.71
C VAL A 685 5.46 -46.68 30.37
N GLY A 686 4.51 -46.30 29.50
CA GLY A 686 4.29 -44.91 29.16
C GLY A 686 3.66 -44.10 30.30
N ALA A 687 2.75 -44.69 31.07
CA ALA A 687 2.18 -44.04 32.25
C ALA A 687 3.27 -43.67 33.29
N THR A 688 4.20 -44.59 33.55
CA THR A 688 5.36 -44.34 34.42
C THR A 688 6.26 -43.25 33.86
N ALA A 689 6.54 -43.26 32.55
CA ALA A 689 7.34 -42.22 31.90
C ALA A 689 6.67 -40.83 31.96
N PHE A 690 5.33 -40.76 31.91
CA PHE A 690 4.60 -39.50 32.07
C PHE A 690 4.81 -38.90 33.46
N GLU A 691 4.65 -39.70 34.51
CA GLU A 691 4.80 -39.23 35.90
C GLU A 691 6.23 -38.78 36.19
N LEU A 692 7.23 -39.52 35.71
CA LEU A 692 8.64 -39.20 35.89
C LEU A 692 9.08 -37.95 35.11
N TYR A 693 8.70 -37.84 33.83
CA TYR A 693 9.28 -36.82 32.94
C TYR A 693 8.46 -35.53 32.80
N LEU A 694 7.26 -35.47 33.40
CA LEU A 694 6.42 -34.27 33.37
C LEU A 694 7.16 -32.99 33.82
N PRO A 695 7.97 -32.99 34.90
CA PRO A 695 8.73 -31.80 35.29
C PRO A 695 9.71 -31.35 34.21
N ALA A 696 10.44 -32.29 33.60
CA ALA A 696 11.40 -31.99 32.54
C ALA A 696 10.71 -31.38 31.30
N VAL A 697 9.59 -31.96 30.87
CA VAL A 697 8.78 -31.47 29.74
C VAL A 697 8.23 -30.07 30.03
N PHE A 698 7.78 -29.81 31.26
CA PHE A 698 7.28 -28.49 31.68
C PHE A 698 8.38 -27.42 31.60
N TYR A 699 9.52 -27.64 32.25
CA TYR A 699 10.62 -26.66 32.27
C TYR A 699 11.19 -26.38 30.88
N MET A 700 11.35 -27.41 30.05
CA MET A 700 11.78 -27.23 28.66
C MET A 700 10.77 -26.41 27.84
N THR A 701 9.48 -26.67 28.01
CA THR A 701 8.42 -25.95 27.27
C THR A 701 8.44 -24.45 27.59
N VAL A 702 8.53 -24.08 28.87
CA VAL A 702 8.61 -22.68 29.29
C VAL A 702 9.89 -22.03 28.75
N ALA A 703 11.04 -22.73 28.81
CA ALA A 703 12.31 -22.22 28.30
C ALA A 703 12.27 -21.95 26.79
N TYR A 704 11.75 -22.90 25.99
CA TYR A 704 11.59 -22.72 24.55
C TYR A 704 10.65 -21.57 24.20
N VAL A 705 9.49 -21.45 24.88
CA VAL A 705 8.54 -20.37 24.63
C VAL A 705 9.16 -19.00 24.92
N SER A 706 9.86 -18.85 26.06
CA SER A 706 10.54 -17.60 26.41
C SER A 706 11.65 -17.25 25.42
N LEU A 707 12.47 -18.21 25.02
CA LEU A 707 13.56 -18.00 24.07
C LEU A 707 13.05 -17.61 22.67
N PHE A 708 12.00 -18.27 22.19
CA PHE A 708 11.44 -17.97 20.87
C PHE A 708 10.66 -16.65 20.84
N HIS A 709 10.04 -16.23 21.95
CA HIS A 709 9.50 -14.87 22.08
C HIS A 709 10.61 -13.82 22.08
N LEU A 710 11.74 -14.09 22.73
CA LEU A 710 12.92 -13.22 22.67
C LEU A 710 13.41 -13.06 21.24
N PHE A 711 13.44 -14.12 20.44
CA PHE A 711 13.78 -14.03 19.01
C PHE A 711 12.70 -13.32 18.20
N ALA A 712 11.42 -13.54 18.52
CA ALA A 712 10.27 -12.85 17.95
C ALA A 712 10.38 -11.33 18.05
N VAL A 713 10.82 -10.86 19.21
CA VAL A 713 11.08 -9.45 19.45
C VAL A 713 12.41 -9.02 18.85
N SER A 714 13.50 -9.75 19.11
CA SER A 714 14.87 -9.33 18.78
C SER A 714 15.16 -9.30 17.29
N PHE A 715 14.43 -10.06 16.46
CA PHE A 715 14.77 -10.15 15.05
C PHE A 715 13.60 -9.88 14.12
N ARG A 716 13.91 -9.27 12.97
CA ARG A 716 12.93 -8.93 11.94
C ARG A 716 12.29 -10.18 11.31
N HIS A 717 13.08 -11.24 11.15
CA HIS A 717 12.65 -12.54 10.63
C HIS A 717 12.84 -13.60 11.71
N SER A 718 12.08 -13.47 12.79
CA SER A 718 12.23 -14.30 13.98
C SER A 718 11.99 -15.78 13.74
N THR A 719 11.05 -16.14 12.86
CA THR A 719 10.84 -17.53 12.46
C THR A 719 12.10 -18.15 11.85
N ILE A 720 12.86 -17.39 11.05
CA ILE A 720 14.12 -17.88 10.46
C ILE A 720 15.14 -18.11 11.56
N ILE A 721 15.32 -17.17 12.48
CA ILE A 721 16.36 -17.26 13.51
C ILE A 721 16.03 -18.28 14.59
N ALA A 722 14.78 -18.36 14.99
CA ALA A 722 14.31 -19.36 15.94
C ALA A 722 14.40 -20.78 15.38
N LEU A 723 14.20 -20.93 14.08
CA LEU A 723 14.35 -22.21 13.41
C LEU A 723 15.83 -22.55 13.12
N VAL A 724 16.67 -21.57 12.76
CA VAL A 724 18.13 -21.74 12.69
C VAL A 724 18.66 -22.15 14.06
N TYR A 725 18.19 -21.55 15.16
CA TYR A 725 18.50 -22.01 16.50
C TYR A 725 18.04 -23.46 16.74
N SER A 726 16.77 -23.78 16.43
CA SER A 726 16.23 -25.14 16.63
C SER A 726 16.95 -26.21 15.78
N LEU A 727 17.52 -25.87 14.62
CA LEU A 727 18.23 -26.83 13.78
C LEU A 727 19.73 -26.85 14.08
N PHE A 728 20.36 -25.69 14.23
CA PHE A 728 21.80 -25.58 14.43
C PHE A 728 22.19 -25.77 15.90
N MET A 729 21.52 -25.10 16.83
CA MET A 729 21.87 -25.24 18.25
C MET A 729 21.36 -26.57 18.82
N GLU A 730 20.09 -26.93 18.59
CA GLU A 730 19.53 -28.14 19.22
C GLU A 730 19.92 -29.46 18.54
N ILE A 731 19.99 -29.51 17.19
CA ILE A 731 20.33 -30.75 16.47
C ILE A 731 21.84 -30.85 16.24
N LEU A 732 22.47 -29.84 15.63
CA LEU A 732 23.91 -29.90 15.32
C LEU A 732 24.77 -29.82 16.60
N ILE A 733 24.66 -28.75 17.38
CA ILE A 733 25.48 -28.55 18.58
C ILE A 733 25.06 -29.51 19.71
N GLY A 734 23.76 -29.78 19.86
CA GLY A 734 23.27 -30.79 20.82
C GLY A 734 23.85 -32.19 20.57
N SER A 735 24.29 -32.49 19.34
CA SER A 735 24.97 -33.75 19.00
C SER A 735 26.49 -33.72 19.21
N MET A 736 27.15 -32.55 19.26
CA MET A 736 28.62 -32.42 19.37
C MET A 736 29.20 -32.79 20.74
N PRO A 737 30.26 -33.61 20.87
CA PRO A 737 30.78 -34.06 22.16
C PRO A 737 31.32 -32.93 23.08
N GLY A 738 31.20 -33.14 24.40
CA GLY A 738 31.86 -32.32 25.42
C GLY A 738 31.08 -31.08 25.91
N ILE A 739 31.82 -30.09 26.42
CA ILE A 739 31.27 -28.90 27.11
C ILE A 739 30.37 -28.04 26.20
N VAL A 740 30.55 -28.13 24.88
CA VAL A 740 29.81 -27.35 23.88
C VAL A 740 28.29 -27.62 23.92
N LYS A 741 27.85 -28.81 24.37
CA LYS A 741 26.40 -29.16 24.51
C LYS A 741 25.66 -28.33 25.55
N ARG A 742 26.35 -27.75 26.54
CA ARG A 742 25.76 -27.05 27.69
C ARG A 742 25.09 -25.70 27.34
N VAL A 743 25.06 -25.35 26.06
CA VAL A 743 24.42 -24.12 25.54
C VAL A 743 22.98 -24.38 25.07
N THR A 744 22.55 -25.66 25.00
CA THR A 744 21.25 -26.06 24.44
C THR A 744 20.19 -26.31 25.51
N VAL A 745 18.92 -26.03 25.22
CA VAL A 745 17.81 -26.29 26.14
C VAL A 745 17.58 -27.79 26.27
N SER A 746 17.73 -28.56 25.19
CA SER A 746 17.53 -30.02 25.25
C SER A 746 18.59 -30.73 26.09
N PHE A 747 19.82 -30.22 26.21
CA PHE A 747 20.83 -30.83 27.08
C PHE A 747 20.37 -30.90 28.54
N PHE A 748 19.85 -29.78 29.08
CA PHE A 748 19.39 -29.74 30.47
C PHE A 748 18.17 -30.63 30.68
N GLY A 749 17.21 -30.62 29.75
CA GLY A 749 16.03 -31.48 29.84
C GLY A 749 16.35 -32.98 29.70
N LYS A 750 17.26 -33.35 28.78
CA LYS A 750 17.74 -34.73 28.65
C LYS A 750 18.47 -35.19 29.91
N SER A 751 19.26 -34.30 30.54
CA SER A 751 19.93 -34.62 31.81
C SER A 751 18.94 -34.95 32.93
N MET A 752 17.84 -34.19 33.05
CA MET A 752 16.76 -34.50 34.00
C MET A 752 16.11 -35.86 33.70
N ILE A 753 15.81 -36.15 32.43
CA ILE A 753 15.18 -37.41 32.00
C ILE A 753 16.08 -38.62 32.31
N PHE A 754 17.39 -38.51 32.05
CA PHE A 754 18.35 -39.59 32.34
C PHE A 754 18.45 -39.89 33.84
N GLU A 755 18.50 -38.86 34.69
CA GLU A 755 18.58 -39.08 36.13
C GLU A 755 17.25 -39.58 36.72
N MET A 756 16.11 -39.04 36.29
CA MET A 756 14.78 -39.50 36.71
C MET A 756 14.48 -40.93 36.25
N GLY A 757 15.05 -41.35 35.11
CA GLY A 757 14.88 -42.69 34.55
C GLY A 757 15.92 -43.72 34.99
N ALA A 758 16.95 -43.32 35.74
CA ALA A 758 18.08 -44.18 36.08
C ALA A 758 17.65 -45.45 36.84
N ASP A 759 16.73 -45.30 37.80
CA ASP A 759 16.18 -46.41 38.59
C ASP A 759 15.31 -47.39 37.77
N HIS A 760 14.94 -47.01 36.54
CA HIS A 760 14.13 -47.80 35.61
C HIS A 760 14.95 -48.34 34.41
N GLY A 761 16.29 -48.28 34.50
CA GLY A 761 17.19 -48.88 33.51
C GLY A 761 17.62 -47.95 32.36
N LEU A 762 17.30 -46.65 32.43
CA LEU A 762 17.73 -45.67 31.44
C LEU A 762 19.16 -45.19 31.75
N ASN A 763 20.08 -45.38 30.81
CA ASN A 763 21.48 -44.96 30.97
C ASN A 763 21.84 -43.85 29.99
N PRO A 764 22.64 -42.85 30.39
CA PRO A 764 23.14 -41.84 29.47
C PRO A 764 24.07 -42.46 28.41
N PRO A 765 24.12 -41.91 27.18
CA PRO A 765 25.08 -42.32 26.16
C PRO A 765 26.51 -42.08 26.67
N ASN A 766 27.46 -42.87 26.15
CA ASN A 766 28.88 -42.95 26.58
C ASN A 766 29.36 -41.77 27.48
N PRO A 767 29.73 -42.01 28.75
CA PRO A 767 30.04 -40.96 29.73
C PRO A 767 31.21 -40.03 29.36
N GLN A 768 32.01 -40.38 28.35
CA GLN A 768 33.04 -39.50 27.79
C GLN A 768 32.46 -38.35 26.93
N TRP A 769 31.21 -38.48 26.45
CA TRP A 769 30.57 -37.54 25.53
C TRP A 769 29.36 -36.82 26.11
N PHE A 770 28.75 -37.36 27.16
CA PHE A 770 27.62 -36.77 27.86
C PHE A 770 27.84 -36.84 29.37
N VAL A 771 28.07 -35.68 29.99
CA VAL A 771 28.23 -35.54 31.44
C VAL A 771 26.89 -35.06 32.00
N PRO A 772 26.06 -35.95 32.59
CA PRO A 772 24.76 -35.58 33.10
C PRO A 772 24.88 -34.56 34.25
N MET A 773 23.92 -33.64 34.33
CA MET A 773 23.74 -32.73 35.46
C MET A 773 22.63 -33.23 36.37
N THR A 774 22.69 -32.84 37.66
CA THR A 774 21.62 -33.12 38.61
C THR A 774 20.32 -32.43 38.21
N THR A 775 19.20 -33.02 38.58
CA THR A 775 17.85 -32.64 38.18
C THR A 775 17.52 -31.25 38.73
N GLN A 776 17.95 -30.99 39.97
CA GLN A 776 17.87 -29.65 40.56
C GLN A 776 18.73 -28.64 39.80
N GLY A 777 19.99 -28.98 39.45
CA GLY A 777 20.87 -28.09 38.72
C GLY A 777 20.36 -27.75 37.31
N ALA A 778 19.87 -28.76 36.58
CA ALA A 778 19.27 -28.60 35.27
C ALA A 778 17.96 -27.80 35.32
N GLY A 779 17.09 -28.07 36.30
CA GLY A 779 15.84 -27.32 36.51
C GLY A 779 16.07 -25.85 36.82
N ILE A 780 17.05 -25.52 37.67
CA ILE A 780 17.45 -24.13 37.97
C ILE A 780 17.93 -23.44 36.70
N MET A 781 18.79 -24.08 35.90
CA MET A 781 19.28 -23.48 34.65
C MET A 781 18.15 -23.20 33.66
N LEU A 782 17.21 -24.14 33.48
CA LEU A 782 16.03 -23.92 32.62
C LEU A 782 15.13 -22.78 33.14
N ALA A 783 14.97 -22.64 34.46
CA ALA A 783 14.25 -21.52 35.06
C ALA A 783 14.96 -20.17 34.85
N VAL A 784 16.29 -20.14 34.99
CA VAL A 784 17.11 -18.94 34.72
C VAL A 784 17.01 -18.54 33.24
N ILE A 785 17.13 -19.49 32.30
CA ILE A 785 16.96 -19.24 30.86
C ILE A 785 15.56 -18.67 30.58
N SER A 786 14.53 -19.24 31.21
CA SER A 786 13.15 -18.78 31.05
C SER A 786 12.92 -17.35 31.53
N LEU A 787 13.44 -17.03 32.73
CA LEU A 787 13.30 -15.70 33.34
C LEU A 787 14.12 -14.65 32.58
N ALA A 788 15.37 -14.96 32.24
CA ALA A 788 16.24 -14.07 31.47
C ALA A 788 15.65 -13.79 30.07
N GLY A 789 15.13 -14.83 29.39
CA GLY A 789 14.46 -14.68 28.11
C GLY A 789 13.24 -13.76 28.18
N LEU A 790 12.39 -13.93 29.20
CA LEU A 790 11.23 -13.07 29.43
C LEU A 790 11.63 -11.61 29.67
N LEU A 791 12.56 -11.37 30.61
CA LEU A 791 13.00 -10.02 30.96
C LEU A 791 13.65 -9.29 29.78
N LEU A 792 14.51 -9.98 29.03
CA LEU A 792 15.11 -9.44 27.81
C LEU A 792 14.06 -9.13 26.74
N THR A 793 13.04 -9.99 26.59
CA THR A 793 11.94 -9.75 25.64
C THR A 793 11.18 -8.47 25.99
N LEU A 794 10.83 -8.29 27.27
CA LEU A 794 10.14 -7.10 27.76
C LEU A 794 10.99 -5.83 27.60
N LEU A 795 12.29 -5.92 27.90
CA LEU A 795 13.22 -4.79 27.83
C LEU A 795 13.55 -4.38 26.38
N ILE A 796 13.77 -5.33 25.48
CA ILE A 796 14.07 -5.03 24.08
C ILE A 796 12.84 -4.48 23.38
N PHE A 797 11.65 -5.02 23.66
CA PHE A 797 10.42 -4.53 23.02
C PHE A 797 10.01 -3.14 23.51
N SER A 798 10.23 -2.84 24.80
CA SER A 798 9.91 -1.52 25.35
C SER A 798 10.83 -0.42 24.79
N ARG A 799 12.11 -0.72 24.55
CA ARG A 799 13.12 0.24 24.07
C ARG A 799 13.17 0.42 22.54
N ARG A 800 12.51 -0.42 21.74
CA ARG A 800 12.55 -0.28 20.28
C ARG A 800 11.69 0.86 19.78
N GLU A 801 12.29 1.79 19.05
CA GLU A 801 11.60 2.91 18.41
C GLU A 801 10.75 2.48 17.20
N TYR A 802 9.70 3.25 16.92
CA TYR A 802 8.78 3.07 15.79
C TYR A 802 9.49 3.10 14.42
N ARG A 803 10.63 3.82 14.34
CA ARG A 803 11.46 4.01 13.14
C ARG A 803 12.09 2.71 12.61
N ASP A 804 12.44 1.78 13.50
CA ASP A 804 13.01 0.48 13.13
C ASP A 804 11.97 -0.51 12.58
N LEU A 805 10.68 -0.25 12.82
CA LEU A 805 9.56 -1.05 12.32
C LEU A 805 9.01 -0.55 10.98
N THR A 806 9.30 0.69 10.60
CA THR A 806 8.75 1.36 9.40
C THR A 806 9.77 1.62 8.28
N CYS A 807 11.08 1.52 8.54
CA CYS A 807 12.11 1.64 7.50
C CYS A 807 11.98 2.94 6.68
N THR A 808 12.25 4.07 7.32
CA THR A 808 12.76 5.28 6.63
C THR A 808 13.89 5.89 7.47
N ARG A 809 15.11 5.43 7.22
CA ARG A 809 16.30 6.24 7.51
C ARG A 809 16.53 7.10 6.27
N SER A 810 16.02 8.34 6.29
CA SER A 810 16.59 9.42 5.50
C SER A 810 17.35 10.31 6.47
N GLY A 811 18.66 10.38 6.29
CA GLY A 811 19.45 11.42 6.93
C GLY A 811 19.11 12.77 6.29
N SER A 812 19.08 13.81 7.11
CA SER A 812 19.76 15.09 6.86
C SER A 812 19.19 16.16 7.78
N THR A 813 20.12 16.83 8.45
CA THR A 813 20.05 18.06 9.24
C THR A 813 19.54 19.28 8.44
N PHE A 814 18.39 19.16 7.79
CA PHE A 814 17.74 20.24 7.00
C PHE A 814 16.36 20.63 7.56
N ILE A 815 15.67 19.71 8.26
CA ILE A 815 14.33 19.92 8.83
C ILE A 815 14.35 20.86 10.04
N GLU A 816 15.42 20.85 10.85
CA GLU A 816 15.61 21.79 11.98
C GLU A 816 15.71 23.26 11.52
N TRP A 817 15.99 23.53 10.24
CA TRP A 817 16.00 24.88 9.68
C TRP A 817 14.65 25.28 9.07
N ILE A 818 13.80 24.32 8.65
CA ILE A 818 12.48 24.56 8.06
C ILE A 818 11.43 24.92 9.13
N CYS A 819 11.50 24.31 10.32
CA CYS A 819 10.52 24.56 11.40
C CYS A 819 10.52 26.03 11.88
N ASN A 820 11.60 26.78 11.69
CA ASN A 820 11.69 28.19 12.09
C ASN A 820 11.09 29.17 11.07
N VAL A 821 10.67 28.73 9.87
CA VAL A 821 10.15 29.62 8.80
C VAL A 821 8.62 29.50 8.61
N MET A 822 7.98 28.41 9.03
CA MET A 822 6.54 28.17 8.79
C MET A 822 5.58 28.85 9.79
N ALA A 823 6.09 29.46 10.87
CA ALA A 823 5.26 29.97 11.96
C ALA A 823 4.55 31.32 11.69
N THR A 824 4.83 32.01 10.58
CA THR A 824 4.40 33.41 10.39
C THR A 824 3.13 33.62 9.58
N ASN A 825 2.67 32.67 8.76
CA ASN A 825 1.54 32.89 7.84
C ASN A 825 0.22 32.23 8.29
N GLU A 826 0.28 31.26 9.20
CA GLU A 826 -0.92 30.58 9.71
C GLU A 826 -1.82 31.52 10.53
N SER A 827 -1.24 32.52 11.19
CA SER A 827 -1.98 33.54 11.95
C SER A 827 -2.86 34.42 11.07
N VAL A 828 -2.33 34.94 9.95
CA VAL A 828 -3.04 35.81 9.01
C VAL A 828 -4.18 35.05 8.32
N VAL A 829 -3.92 33.81 7.90
CA VAL A 829 -4.96 32.96 7.31
C VAL A 829 -6.09 32.70 8.30
N ASN A 830 -5.77 32.39 9.56
CA ASN A 830 -6.78 32.16 10.59
C ASN A 830 -7.58 33.41 10.95
N GLU A 831 -6.99 34.61 10.86
CA GLU A 831 -7.69 35.88 11.07
C GLU A 831 -8.68 36.21 9.94
N LEU A 832 -8.29 35.96 8.68
CA LEU A 832 -9.09 36.30 7.51
C LEU A 832 -10.14 35.23 7.16
N ARG A 833 -9.88 33.97 7.50
CA ARG A 833 -10.77 32.85 7.15
C ARG A 833 -12.13 33.02 7.84
N TRP A 834 -13.19 32.87 7.07
CA TRP A 834 -14.60 33.08 7.48
C TRP A 834 -14.97 34.52 7.86
N LYS A 835 -14.05 35.48 7.83
CA LYS A 835 -14.35 36.91 7.97
C LYS A 835 -15.12 37.38 6.74
N LYS A 836 -16.31 37.96 6.94
CA LYS A 836 -17.13 38.54 5.86
C LYS A 836 -16.83 40.03 5.74
N PHE A 837 -16.37 40.44 4.56
CA PHE A 837 -16.20 41.85 4.20
C PHE A 837 -17.50 42.33 3.55
N PRO A 838 -18.30 43.17 4.22
CA PRO A 838 -19.59 43.64 3.69
C PRO A 838 -19.37 44.58 2.51
N LEU A 839 -20.20 44.43 1.47
CA LEU A 839 -20.10 45.17 0.21
C LEU A 839 -21.50 45.50 -0.31
N LEU A 840 -21.64 46.67 -0.93
CA LEU A 840 -22.95 47.21 -1.33
C LEU A 840 -23.88 47.28 -0.11
N ASP A 841 -25.16 46.94 -0.27
CA ASP A 841 -26.17 46.90 0.80
C ASP A 841 -26.20 45.58 1.56
N GLU A 842 -26.20 44.43 0.87
CA GLU A 842 -26.27 43.10 1.51
C GLU A 842 -25.23 42.09 0.99
N GLY A 843 -24.33 42.53 0.12
CA GLY A 843 -23.27 41.72 -0.44
C GLY A 843 -22.11 41.48 0.52
N PHE A 844 -21.30 40.47 0.21
CA PHE A 844 -20.02 40.28 0.90
C PHE A 844 -19.04 39.43 0.11
N VAL A 845 -17.76 39.54 0.46
CA VAL A 845 -16.70 38.59 0.11
C VAL A 845 -16.15 37.97 1.40
N CYS A 846 -15.83 36.70 1.35
CA CYS A 846 -15.29 35.97 2.49
C CYS A 846 -14.21 34.99 2.05
N LEU A 847 -13.04 35.02 2.69
CA LEU A 847 -12.01 34.01 2.48
C LEU A 847 -12.46 32.68 3.11
N VAL A 848 -12.62 31.65 2.29
CA VAL A 848 -12.96 30.30 2.74
C VAL A 848 -11.69 29.50 2.98
N ASP A 849 -10.76 29.58 2.03
CA ASP A 849 -9.49 28.87 2.11
C ASP A 849 -8.44 29.50 1.19
N VAL A 850 -7.18 29.26 1.49
CA VAL A 850 -6.04 29.65 0.66
C VAL A 850 -4.99 28.54 0.70
N MET A 851 -4.42 28.24 -0.46
CA MET A 851 -3.30 27.33 -0.61
C MET A 851 -2.09 28.14 -1.09
N GLY A 852 -1.02 28.07 -0.32
CA GLY A 852 0.25 28.72 -0.60
C GLY A 852 0.32 30.19 -0.18
N ASP A 853 1.53 30.72 -0.30
CA ASP A 853 1.94 32.08 0.03
C ASP A 853 3.05 32.57 -0.92
N ASP A 854 3.65 33.73 -0.64
CA ASP A 854 4.79 34.25 -1.42
C ASP A 854 5.95 33.23 -1.52
N GLN A 855 6.23 32.47 -0.44
CA GLN A 855 7.27 31.43 -0.45
C GLN A 855 6.90 30.26 -1.35
N SER A 856 5.63 29.90 -1.41
CA SER A 856 5.13 28.85 -2.28
C SER A 856 5.36 29.19 -3.77
N VAL A 857 5.18 30.46 -4.14
CA VAL A 857 5.51 30.96 -5.50
C VAL A 857 7.02 30.86 -5.77
N VAL A 858 7.86 31.23 -4.79
CA VAL A 858 9.33 31.14 -4.91
C VAL A 858 9.81 29.69 -5.03
N GLN A 859 9.27 28.78 -4.23
CA GLN A 859 9.64 27.37 -4.25
C GLN A 859 9.25 26.71 -5.57
N ALA A 860 8.04 26.97 -6.06
CA ALA A 860 7.59 26.50 -7.37
C ALA A 860 8.52 26.97 -8.50
N ALA A 861 9.00 28.22 -8.43
CA ALA A 861 9.99 28.72 -9.37
C ALA A 861 11.32 27.96 -9.24
N ARG A 862 11.83 27.73 -8.01
CA ARG A 862 13.13 27.07 -7.75
C ARG A 862 13.20 25.62 -8.21
N VAL A 863 12.11 24.86 -8.19
CA VAL A 863 12.09 23.48 -8.75
C VAL A 863 12.38 23.48 -10.26
N SER A 864 12.09 24.58 -10.95
CA SER A 864 12.39 24.75 -12.38
C SER A 864 13.85 25.14 -12.66
N TYR A 865 14.60 25.58 -11.63
CA TYR A 865 16.03 25.91 -11.70
C TYR A 865 16.81 24.81 -10.96
N GLY A 866 17.22 23.75 -11.68
CA GLY A 866 17.86 22.56 -11.10
C GLY A 866 19.17 22.81 -10.31
N GLU A 867 19.72 21.74 -9.72
CA GLU A 867 20.96 21.78 -8.92
C GLU A 867 22.13 22.41 -9.71
N GLY A 868 22.43 23.68 -9.43
CA GLY A 868 23.56 24.39 -10.04
C GLY A 868 23.57 25.91 -9.93
N THR A 869 22.43 26.58 -9.70
CA THR A 869 22.41 28.05 -9.55
C THR A 869 22.78 28.46 -8.12
N LYS A 870 23.99 29.00 -7.96
CA LYS A 870 24.54 29.54 -6.70
C LYS A 870 23.63 30.58 -6.05
N LYS A 871 23.62 30.57 -4.72
CA LYS A 871 23.00 31.56 -3.81
C LYS A 871 23.25 33.01 -4.26
N VAL A 872 22.18 33.77 -4.45
CA VAL A 872 21.71 34.93 -3.67
C VAL A 872 20.69 35.65 -4.55
N SER A 873 19.40 35.40 -4.34
CA SER A 873 18.38 36.43 -4.64
C SER A 873 17.44 36.50 -3.46
N ASP A 874 17.20 37.71 -2.99
CA ASP A 874 16.08 38.05 -2.12
C ASP A 874 14.77 37.50 -2.76
N ASP A 875 13.93 36.84 -1.97
CA ASP A 875 12.67 36.22 -2.43
C ASP A 875 11.78 37.25 -3.12
N ARG A 876 11.79 38.49 -2.62
CA ARG A 876 11.16 39.66 -3.26
C ARG A 876 11.71 39.91 -4.67
N GLY A 877 13.03 39.83 -4.84
CA GLY A 877 13.69 40.01 -6.14
C GLY A 877 13.25 38.98 -7.18
N LEU A 878 13.12 37.72 -6.76
CA LEU A 878 12.66 36.64 -7.62
C LEU A 878 11.19 36.82 -8.02
N ILE A 879 10.29 37.08 -7.06
CA ILE A 879 8.85 37.31 -7.36
C ILE A 879 8.67 38.46 -8.36
N ARG A 880 9.38 39.58 -8.15
CA ARG A 880 9.36 40.72 -9.06
C ARG A 880 9.90 40.37 -10.45
N TYR A 881 10.94 39.53 -10.54
CA TYR A 881 11.46 39.04 -11.81
C TYR A 881 10.41 38.20 -12.55
N LEU A 882 9.76 37.26 -11.85
CA LEU A 882 8.76 36.36 -12.43
C LEU A 882 7.57 37.14 -12.98
N LEU A 883 7.02 38.09 -12.21
CA LEU A 883 5.86 38.87 -12.65
C LEU A 883 6.18 39.79 -13.84
N ARG A 884 7.35 40.44 -13.81
CA ARG A 884 7.83 41.31 -14.89
C ARG A 884 8.00 40.56 -16.22
N HIS A 885 8.51 39.33 -16.17
CA HIS A 885 8.71 38.49 -17.35
C HIS A 885 7.50 37.61 -17.68
N ARG A 886 6.38 37.77 -16.97
CA ARG A 886 5.15 36.99 -17.15
C ARG A 886 5.40 35.47 -17.06
N HIS A 887 6.28 35.04 -16.17
CA HIS A 887 6.40 33.64 -15.79
C HIS A 887 5.24 33.29 -14.84
N THR A 888 4.11 32.85 -15.41
CA THR A 888 2.85 32.69 -14.68
C THR A 888 2.78 31.41 -13.85
N THR A 889 3.42 30.33 -14.31
CA THR A 889 3.34 29.00 -13.69
C THR A 889 3.63 28.97 -12.18
N PRO A 890 4.64 29.68 -11.65
CA PRO A 890 4.86 29.71 -10.21
C PRO A 890 3.70 30.36 -9.42
N PHE A 891 3.02 31.36 -9.99
CA PHE A 891 1.85 31.98 -9.37
C PHE A 891 0.60 31.07 -9.46
N GLU A 892 0.51 30.20 -10.47
CA GLU A 892 -0.60 29.24 -10.61
C GLU A 892 -0.59 28.15 -9.51
N MET A 893 0.50 28.01 -8.76
CA MET A 893 0.62 27.05 -7.66
C MET A 893 -0.01 27.55 -6.35
N ALA A 894 -0.34 28.83 -6.26
CA ALA A 894 -1.12 29.38 -5.16
C ALA A 894 -2.60 29.48 -5.56
N GLU A 895 -3.53 29.11 -4.67
CA GLU A 895 -4.97 29.16 -4.93
C GLU A 895 -5.72 29.88 -3.81
N VAL A 896 -6.78 30.63 -4.17
CA VAL A 896 -7.67 31.30 -3.22
C VAL A 896 -9.10 30.83 -3.45
N LYS A 897 -9.81 30.49 -2.37
CA LYS A 897 -11.22 30.12 -2.38
C LYS A 897 -12.02 31.14 -1.60
N LEU A 898 -13.00 31.74 -2.27
CA LEU A 898 -13.89 32.75 -1.73
C LEU A 898 -15.33 32.24 -1.65
N LEU A 899 -16.08 32.72 -0.67
CA LEU A 899 -17.53 32.71 -0.66
C LEU A 899 -17.98 34.15 -0.91
N VAL A 900 -18.81 34.35 -1.93
CA VAL A 900 -19.31 35.66 -2.31
C VAL A 900 -20.84 35.68 -2.25
N ARG A 901 -21.41 36.77 -1.77
CA ARG A 901 -22.82 37.12 -1.96
C ARG A 901 -22.85 38.37 -2.82
N VAL A 902 -23.48 38.27 -3.99
CA VAL A 902 -23.35 39.26 -5.07
C VAL A 902 -24.64 39.36 -5.89
N PRO A 903 -25.04 40.56 -6.38
CA PRO A 903 -26.21 40.70 -7.26
C PRO A 903 -26.03 39.95 -8.60
N MET A 904 -27.10 39.42 -9.17
CA MET A 904 -26.99 38.57 -10.38
C MET A 904 -26.44 39.31 -11.61
N ASP A 905 -26.70 40.61 -11.77
CA ASP A 905 -26.13 41.43 -12.84
C ASP A 905 -24.60 41.54 -12.76
N THR A 906 -24.08 41.72 -11.54
CA THR A 906 -22.66 41.76 -11.18
C THR A 906 -22.04 40.37 -11.33
N TRP A 907 -22.74 39.33 -10.86
CA TRP A 907 -22.32 37.94 -10.97
C TRP A 907 -22.14 37.50 -12.43
N ARG A 908 -23.02 37.94 -13.33
CA ARG A 908 -22.92 37.64 -14.77
C ARG A 908 -21.67 38.24 -15.43
N GLN A 909 -21.08 39.30 -14.87
CA GLN A 909 -19.78 39.82 -15.31
C GLN A 909 -18.63 39.06 -14.70
N TRP A 910 -18.79 38.60 -13.46
CA TRP A 910 -17.84 37.78 -12.74
C TRP A 910 -17.63 36.42 -13.42
N ILE A 911 -18.71 35.71 -13.75
CA ILE A 911 -18.65 34.36 -14.31
C ILE A 911 -18.09 34.30 -15.75
N ARG A 912 -17.84 35.45 -16.38
CA ARG A 912 -17.09 35.52 -17.66
C ARG A 912 -15.63 35.09 -17.49
N HIS A 913 -15.12 35.13 -16.26
CA HIS A 913 -13.78 34.65 -15.88
C HIS A 913 -13.80 33.13 -15.73
N ARG A 914 -13.64 32.44 -16.86
CA ARG A 914 -13.80 30.97 -17.00
C ARG A 914 -12.70 30.14 -16.34
N THR A 915 -11.61 30.76 -15.90
CA THR A 915 -10.45 30.08 -15.29
C THR A 915 -10.62 29.81 -13.79
N ALA A 916 -11.82 30.01 -13.25
CA ALA A 916 -12.17 29.70 -11.86
C ALA A 916 -13.14 28.51 -11.76
N ASN A 917 -13.08 27.79 -10.64
CA ASN A 917 -14.07 26.79 -10.26
C ASN A 917 -15.18 27.45 -9.46
N VAL A 918 -16.43 27.26 -9.89
CA VAL A 918 -17.57 27.99 -9.34
C VAL A 918 -18.70 27.06 -8.96
N ASN A 919 -19.30 27.30 -7.80
CA ASN A 919 -20.53 26.66 -7.36
C ASN A 919 -21.50 27.71 -6.82
N GLU A 920 -22.56 27.98 -7.57
CA GLU A 920 -23.57 28.99 -7.26
C GLU A 920 -24.80 28.36 -6.58
N TYR A 921 -25.40 29.12 -5.67
CA TYR A 921 -26.67 28.82 -5.03
C TYR A 921 -27.77 28.60 -6.07
N SER A 922 -28.29 27.37 -6.17
CA SER A 922 -29.27 27.00 -7.18
C SER A 922 -30.70 27.31 -6.73
N THR A 923 -31.28 28.36 -7.31
CA THR A 923 -32.71 28.69 -7.17
C THR A 923 -33.66 27.73 -7.91
N ARG A 924 -33.15 26.60 -8.46
CA ARG A 924 -33.99 25.48 -8.94
C ARG A 924 -34.40 24.57 -7.80
N TYR A 925 -33.49 24.37 -6.84
CA TYR A 925 -33.66 23.45 -5.73
C TYR A 925 -33.97 24.18 -4.43
N SER A 926 -33.63 25.46 -4.34
CA SER A 926 -33.81 26.29 -3.14
C SER A 926 -34.64 27.53 -3.45
N LEU A 927 -35.22 28.14 -2.41
CA LEU A 927 -35.91 29.42 -2.56
C LEU A 927 -34.90 30.52 -2.87
N ALA A 928 -35.26 31.46 -3.74
CA ALA A 928 -34.40 32.62 -4.00
C ALA A 928 -34.18 33.45 -2.73
N ILE A 929 -32.95 33.95 -2.59
CA ILE A 929 -32.55 34.83 -1.49
C ILE A 929 -33.49 36.04 -1.49
N ASP A 930 -34.05 36.35 -0.33
CA ASP A 930 -34.97 37.46 -0.17
C ASP A 930 -34.21 38.78 0.04
N ALA A 931 -33.46 39.16 -0.99
CA ALA A 931 -32.72 40.41 -1.03
C ALA A 931 -32.41 40.79 -2.47
N ALA A 932 -32.49 42.09 -2.77
CA ALA A 932 -32.08 42.67 -4.02
C ALA A 932 -31.28 43.94 -3.76
N GLN A 933 -30.29 44.19 -4.60
CA GLN A 933 -29.50 45.42 -4.54
C GLN A 933 -30.39 46.63 -4.80
N THR A 934 -30.23 47.66 -3.98
CA THR A 934 -30.88 48.97 -4.11
C THR A 934 -29.88 50.05 -4.51
N THR A 935 -30.38 51.07 -5.19
CA THR A 935 -29.61 52.24 -5.60
C THR A 935 -30.02 53.46 -4.77
N PRO A 936 -29.12 54.03 -3.94
CA PRO A 936 -29.37 55.29 -3.23
C PRO A 936 -29.66 56.46 -4.18
N ALA A 937 -30.40 57.46 -3.71
CA ALA A 937 -30.82 58.61 -4.52
C ALA A 937 -29.64 59.41 -5.10
N ASP A 938 -28.51 59.48 -4.39
CA ASP A 938 -27.28 60.14 -4.82
C ASP A 938 -26.34 59.23 -5.64
N ALA A 939 -26.69 57.95 -5.83
CA ALA A 939 -25.83 56.96 -6.47
C ALA A 939 -26.19 56.67 -7.94
N TRP A 940 -27.29 57.22 -8.45
CA TRP A 940 -27.69 57.07 -9.85
C TRP A 940 -26.70 57.79 -10.78
N ARG A 941 -26.23 57.10 -11.83
CA ARG A 941 -25.10 57.56 -12.66
C ARG A 941 -25.52 57.84 -14.11
N THR A 942 -24.92 58.84 -14.73
CA THR A 942 -25.12 59.10 -16.17
C THR A 942 -24.17 58.24 -17.02
N GLN A 943 -24.46 58.12 -18.32
CA GLN A 943 -23.63 57.35 -19.24
C GLN A 943 -22.39 58.15 -19.66
N ALA A 944 -21.20 57.55 -19.63
CA ALA A 944 -19.97 58.22 -20.04
C ALA A 944 -19.98 58.56 -21.55
N ALA A 945 -19.56 59.79 -21.88
CA ALA A 945 -19.63 60.30 -23.26
C ALA A 945 -18.53 59.72 -24.17
N SER A 946 -17.35 59.46 -23.60
CA SER A 946 -16.18 58.88 -24.30
C SER A 946 -16.23 57.35 -24.36
N ASN A 947 -16.76 56.71 -23.30
CA ASN A 947 -16.90 55.26 -23.18
C ASN A 947 -18.38 54.86 -23.03
N ARG A 948 -19.02 54.49 -24.14
CA ARG A 948 -20.42 54.00 -24.16
C ARG A 948 -20.67 52.70 -23.37
N GLN A 949 -19.66 52.14 -22.70
CA GLN A 949 -19.80 50.97 -21.83
C GLN A 949 -19.71 51.29 -20.33
N GLY A 950 -19.33 52.52 -19.94
CA GLY A 950 -19.15 52.92 -18.54
C GLY A 950 -20.03 54.10 -18.13
N SER A 951 -20.15 54.34 -16.83
CA SER A 951 -20.88 55.49 -16.28
C SER A 951 -19.94 56.65 -15.94
N GLU A 952 -20.43 57.88 -16.02
CA GLU A 952 -19.75 59.12 -15.66
C GLU A 952 -20.75 60.05 -14.97
N GLY A 953 -20.31 60.80 -13.95
CA GLY A 953 -21.18 61.70 -13.17
C GLY A 953 -22.31 61.03 -12.39
N GLN A 954 -23.06 61.84 -11.64
CA GLN A 954 -24.26 61.45 -10.87
C GLN A 954 -25.46 62.29 -11.32
N LEU A 955 -26.66 61.71 -11.24
CA LEU A 955 -27.91 62.46 -11.43
C LEU A 955 -28.19 63.36 -10.22
N ASP A 956 -29.08 64.33 -10.43
CA ASP A 956 -29.57 65.16 -9.33
C ASP A 956 -30.30 64.30 -8.28
N VAL A 957 -30.09 64.62 -7.00
CA VAL A 957 -30.58 63.82 -5.87
C VAL A 957 -32.11 63.78 -5.83
N GLU A 958 -32.81 64.83 -6.29
CA GLU A 958 -34.27 64.85 -6.33
C GLU A 958 -34.80 63.84 -7.36
N GLN A 959 -34.23 63.85 -8.58
CA GLN A 959 -34.54 62.84 -9.61
C GLN A 959 -34.18 61.43 -9.15
N GLY A 960 -33.06 61.28 -8.45
CA GLY A 960 -32.63 59.99 -7.90
C GLY A 960 -33.57 59.43 -6.84
N ARG A 961 -34.21 60.27 -6.01
CA ARG A 961 -35.22 59.82 -5.02
C ARG A 961 -36.40 59.16 -5.70
N ASP A 962 -36.91 59.76 -6.76
CA ASP A 962 -38.04 59.21 -7.53
C ASP A 962 -37.67 57.86 -8.17
N LEU A 963 -36.46 57.75 -8.73
CA LEU A 963 -35.95 56.51 -9.32
C LEU A 963 -35.77 55.39 -8.28
N SER A 964 -35.21 55.72 -7.10
CA SER A 964 -35.05 54.75 -6.00
C SER A 964 -36.40 54.27 -5.46
N ALA A 965 -37.40 55.16 -5.37
CA ALA A 965 -38.75 54.78 -4.97
C ALA A 965 -39.42 53.83 -5.99
N ALA A 966 -39.28 54.12 -7.29
CA ALA A 966 -39.78 53.27 -8.36
C ALA A 966 -39.08 51.90 -8.40
N GLU A 967 -37.77 51.85 -8.17
CA GLU A 967 -37.00 50.60 -8.04
C GLU A 967 -37.54 49.75 -6.88
N ALA A 968 -37.73 50.36 -5.70
CA ALA A 968 -38.25 49.66 -4.53
C ALA A 968 -39.66 49.10 -4.75
N GLU A 969 -40.54 49.86 -5.41
CA GLU A 969 -41.89 49.39 -5.76
C GLU A 969 -41.84 48.17 -6.70
N LEU A 970 -40.98 48.21 -7.72
CA LEU A 970 -40.80 47.11 -8.68
C LEU A 970 -40.24 45.85 -7.99
N GLN A 971 -39.23 46.00 -7.15
CA GLN A 971 -38.63 44.88 -6.40
C GLN A 971 -39.66 44.25 -5.46
N ALA A 972 -40.47 45.06 -4.75
CA ALA A 972 -41.54 44.56 -3.91
C ALA A 972 -42.65 43.85 -4.72
N HIS A 973 -43.00 44.38 -5.90
CA HIS A 973 -44.00 43.76 -6.77
C HIS A 973 -43.54 42.40 -7.30
N THR A 974 -42.33 42.33 -7.87
CA THR A 974 -41.75 41.09 -8.40
C THR A 974 -41.59 40.03 -7.32
N ARG A 975 -41.23 40.42 -6.10
CA ARG A 975 -41.16 39.52 -4.95
C ARG A 975 -42.53 38.92 -4.58
N ARG A 976 -43.58 39.74 -4.50
CA ARG A 976 -44.95 39.26 -4.24
C ARG A 976 -45.42 38.25 -5.31
N VAL A 977 -45.12 38.52 -6.58
CA VAL A 977 -45.45 37.60 -7.69
C VAL A 977 -44.71 36.26 -7.54
N TYR A 978 -43.43 36.29 -7.18
CA TYR A 978 -42.64 35.09 -6.92
C TYR A 978 -43.23 34.25 -5.78
N GLU A 979 -43.55 34.88 -4.64
CA GLU A 979 -44.12 34.19 -3.47
C GLU A 979 -45.49 33.58 -3.77
N GLN A 980 -46.37 34.33 -4.45
CA GLN A 980 -47.67 33.84 -4.88
C GLN A 980 -47.55 32.59 -5.76
N ARG A 981 -46.58 32.55 -6.68
CA ARG A 981 -46.33 31.36 -7.52
C ARG A 981 -45.85 30.16 -6.71
N ILE A 982 -44.98 30.38 -5.72
CA ILE A 982 -44.52 29.33 -4.81
C ILE A 982 -45.69 28.76 -4.00
N GLU A 983 -46.58 29.61 -3.47
CA GLU A 983 -47.77 29.20 -2.73
C GLU A 983 -48.76 28.39 -3.59
N MET A 984 -48.87 28.73 -4.89
CA MET A 984 -49.68 27.98 -5.86
C MET A 984 -49.05 26.65 -6.31
N GLY A 985 -47.85 26.30 -5.82
CA GLY A 985 -47.16 25.06 -6.17
C GLY A 985 -46.40 25.09 -7.50
N VAL A 986 -46.14 26.28 -8.08
CA VAL A 986 -45.31 26.42 -9.27
C VAL A 986 -43.87 25.99 -8.95
N ALA A 987 -43.24 25.24 -9.86
CA ALA A 987 -41.86 24.80 -9.69
C ALA A 987 -40.91 26.00 -9.49
N ARG A 988 -39.99 25.90 -8.54
CA ARG A 988 -39.03 26.97 -8.18
C ARG A 988 -38.26 27.52 -9.37
N GLU A 989 -37.86 26.64 -10.30
CA GLU A 989 -37.15 27.04 -11.51
C GLU A 989 -37.96 27.91 -12.48
N GLN A 990 -39.30 27.83 -12.41
CA GLN A 990 -40.23 28.67 -13.17
C GLN A 990 -40.64 29.91 -12.37
N ALA A 991 -40.91 29.77 -11.06
CA ALA A 991 -41.31 30.88 -10.20
C ALA A 991 -40.27 32.01 -10.19
N ARG A 992 -38.98 31.67 -10.11
CA ARG A 992 -37.87 32.66 -10.06
C ARG A 992 -37.72 33.55 -11.31
N LYS A 993 -38.44 33.27 -12.41
CA LYS A 993 -38.29 34.00 -13.68
C LYS A 993 -38.67 35.48 -13.57
N ASP A 994 -39.50 35.85 -12.60
CA ASP A 994 -39.96 37.23 -12.43
C ASP A 994 -39.02 38.06 -11.54
N LEU A 995 -38.04 37.43 -10.88
CA LEU A 995 -37.11 38.14 -10.01
C LEU A 995 -36.13 38.98 -10.84
N PRO A 996 -35.85 40.23 -10.42
CA PRO A 996 -34.95 41.12 -11.14
C PRO A 996 -33.49 40.66 -11.04
N LEU A 997 -32.64 41.12 -11.96
CA LEU A 997 -31.20 40.83 -11.91
C LEU A 997 -30.48 41.47 -10.71
N SER A 998 -31.11 42.42 -10.02
CA SER A 998 -30.59 42.99 -8.77
C SER A 998 -30.71 41.99 -7.60
N THR A 999 -31.47 40.90 -7.73
CA THR A 999 -31.56 39.85 -6.70
C THR A 999 -30.18 39.26 -6.41
N TYR A 1000 -29.89 39.05 -5.13
CA TYR A 1000 -28.63 38.47 -4.67
C TYR A 1000 -28.55 36.96 -4.93
N THR A 1001 -27.35 36.50 -5.25
CA THR A 1001 -26.97 35.09 -5.28
C THR A 1001 -25.74 34.88 -4.41
N GLU A 1002 -25.50 33.65 -3.98
CA GLU A 1002 -24.28 33.26 -3.26
C GLU A 1002 -23.51 32.23 -4.08
N ALA A 1003 -22.18 32.33 -4.06
CA ALA A 1003 -21.34 31.38 -4.78
C ALA A 1003 -20.00 31.14 -4.08
N TYR A 1004 -19.55 29.89 -4.12
CA TYR A 1004 -18.14 29.58 -3.91
C TYR A 1004 -17.38 29.82 -5.21
N TRP A 1005 -16.29 30.58 -5.13
CA TRP A 1005 -15.42 30.93 -6.25
C TRP A 1005 -13.97 30.61 -5.90
N LYS A 1006 -13.39 29.61 -6.56
CA LYS A 1006 -11.99 29.17 -6.35
C LYS A 1006 -11.15 29.45 -7.58
N VAL A 1007 -10.04 30.14 -7.43
CA VAL A 1007 -9.17 30.57 -8.54
C VAL A 1007 -7.70 30.54 -8.11
N ASP A 1008 -6.79 30.22 -9.03
CA ASP A 1008 -5.35 30.34 -8.79
C ASP A 1008 -4.91 31.82 -8.76
N LEU A 1009 -3.78 32.10 -8.12
CA LEU A 1009 -3.32 33.47 -7.88
C LEU A 1009 -3.00 34.19 -9.20
N HIS A 1010 -2.47 33.52 -10.22
CA HIS A 1010 -2.25 34.16 -11.53
C HIS A 1010 -3.56 34.67 -12.15
N ASN A 1011 -4.57 33.81 -12.24
CA ASN A 1011 -5.87 34.16 -12.78
C ASN A 1011 -6.64 35.14 -11.89
N LEU A 1012 -6.44 35.09 -10.58
CA LEU A 1012 -6.95 36.08 -9.64
C LEU A 1012 -6.37 37.47 -9.91
N LEU A 1013 -5.05 37.59 -10.06
CA LEU A 1013 -4.41 38.86 -10.40
C LEU A 1013 -4.90 39.38 -11.76
N HIS A 1014 -5.21 38.50 -12.72
CA HIS A 1014 -5.84 38.91 -13.97
C HIS A 1014 -7.29 39.43 -13.78
N PHE A 1015 -8.10 38.75 -12.96
CA PHE A 1015 -9.42 39.22 -12.56
C PHE A 1015 -9.34 40.61 -11.92
N LEU A 1016 -8.44 40.78 -10.95
CA LEU A 1016 -8.24 42.05 -10.25
C LEU A 1016 -7.82 43.16 -11.21
N ALA A 1017 -6.88 42.90 -12.12
CA ALA A 1017 -6.45 43.89 -13.10
C ALA A 1017 -7.59 44.37 -14.02
N LEU A 1018 -8.52 43.48 -14.39
CA LEU A 1018 -9.66 43.84 -15.25
C LEU A 1018 -10.83 44.45 -14.47
N ARG A 1019 -10.97 44.12 -13.18
CA ARG A 1019 -12.14 44.48 -12.38
C ARG A 1019 -11.88 45.58 -11.38
N MET A 1020 -10.63 45.97 -11.13
CA MET A 1020 -10.29 47.21 -10.41
C MET A 1020 -10.13 48.41 -11.36
N ASP A 1021 -10.05 48.17 -12.67
CA ASP A 1021 -9.93 49.22 -13.68
C ASP A 1021 -11.14 50.16 -13.66
N SER A 1022 -10.91 51.46 -13.91
CA SER A 1022 -11.93 52.49 -13.84
C SER A 1022 -13.07 52.33 -14.85
N HIS A 1023 -12.89 51.55 -15.92
CA HIS A 1023 -13.91 51.27 -16.92
C HIS A 1023 -14.84 50.11 -16.53
N ALA A 1024 -14.51 49.33 -15.49
CA ALA A 1024 -15.40 48.28 -14.99
C ALA A 1024 -16.60 48.88 -14.25
N GLN A 1025 -17.75 48.19 -14.28
CA GLN A 1025 -18.94 48.60 -13.55
C GLN A 1025 -18.62 48.79 -12.05
N TRP A 1026 -19.16 49.84 -11.45
CA TRP A 1026 -18.79 50.22 -10.08
C TRP A 1026 -18.99 49.09 -9.07
N GLU A 1027 -20.10 48.36 -9.17
CA GLU A 1027 -20.43 47.29 -8.24
C GLU A 1027 -19.35 46.20 -8.23
N ILE A 1028 -18.94 45.66 -9.39
CA ILE A 1028 -17.87 44.63 -9.44
C ILE A 1028 -16.49 45.17 -9.02
N ARG A 1029 -16.24 46.48 -9.20
CA ARG A 1029 -15.00 47.12 -8.70
C ARG A 1029 -14.90 47.05 -7.19
N GLN A 1030 -15.99 47.28 -6.46
CA GLN A 1030 -15.99 47.19 -5.00
C GLN A 1030 -15.61 45.78 -4.53
N TYR A 1031 -16.13 44.74 -5.19
CA TYR A 1031 -15.74 43.35 -4.90
C TYR A 1031 -14.27 43.07 -5.24
N ALA A 1032 -13.78 43.55 -6.38
CA ALA A 1032 -12.40 43.35 -6.77
C ALA A 1032 -11.42 44.08 -5.84
N ALA A 1033 -11.72 45.33 -5.46
CA ALA A 1033 -10.93 46.09 -4.50
C ALA A 1033 -10.86 45.38 -3.14
N ALA A 1034 -11.99 44.91 -2.61
CA ALA A 1034 -12.01 44.16 -1.35
C ALA A 1034 -11.19 42.86 -1.45
N ILE A 1035 -11.30 42.10 -2.54
CA ILE A 1035 -10.48 40.89 -2.72
C ILE A 1035 -8.99 41.24 -2.79
N GLY A 1036 -8.61 42.28 -3.55
CA GLY A 1036 -7.22 42.68 -3.70
C GLY A 1036 -6.60 43.21 -2.41
N GLU A 1037 -7.24 44.20 -1.80
CA GLU A 1037 -6.68 44.98 -0.69
C GLU A 1037 -6.85 44.32 0.67
N GLU A 1038 -7.97 43.64 0.91
CA GLU A 1038 -8.29 43.06 2.22
C GLU A 1038 -7.90 41.57 2.33
N ILE A 1039 -7.75 40.86 1.19
CA ILE A 1039 -7.47 39.41 1.18
C ILE A 1039 -6.13 39.09 0.52
N VAL A 1040 -5.90 39.50 -0.74
CA VAL A 1040 -4.67 39.13 -1.46
C VAL A 1040 -3.45 39.85 -0.90
N LYS A 1041 -3.56 41.14 -0.59
CA LYS A 1041 -2.45 41.95 -0.05
C LYS A 1041 -1.90 41.43 1.28
N PRO A 1042 -2.71 41.04 2.28
CA PRO A 1042 -2.19 40.42 3.50
C PRO A 1042 -1.61 39.01 3.30
N LEU A 1043 -2.20 38.21 2.41
CA LEU A 1043 -1.78 36.81 2.18
C LEU A 1043 -0.53 36.68 1.31
N PHE A 1044 -0.36 37.58 0.34
CA PHE A 1044 0.74 37.58 -0.63
C PHE A 1044 1.35 38.99 -0.78
N PRO A 1045 1.94 39.57 0.28
CA PRO A 1045 2.40 40.96 0.27
C PRO A 1045 3.44 41.26 -0.80
N LEU A 1046 4.38 40.34 -1.07
CA LEU A 1046 5.42 40.55 -2.09
C LEU A 1046 4.87 40.41 -3.51
N VAL A 1047 3.97 39.46 -3.74
CA VAL A 1047 3.26 39.34 -5.03
C VAL A 1047 2.36 40.55 -5.25
N TRP A 1048 1.64 41.02 -4.24
CA TRP A 1048 0.77 42.20 -4.31
C TRP A 1048 1.58 43.46 -4.66
N GLU A 1049 2.70 43.68 -3.98
CA GLU A 1049 3.63 44.77 -4.28
C GLU A 1049 4.08 44.72 -5.75
N ALA A 1050 4.52 43.55 -6.24
CA ALA A 1050 4.93 43.39 -7.63
C ALA A 1050 3.76 43.61 -8.62
N PHE A 1051 2.55 43.18 -8.26
CA PHE A 1051 1.35 43.33 -9.06
C PHE A 1051 0.94 44.79 -9.22
N VAL A 1052 0.97 45.56 -8.13
CA VAL A 1052 0.71 47.01 -8.18
C VAL A 1052 1.70 47.67 -9.15
N ASP A 1053 3.00 47.46 -8.95
CA ASP A 1053 4.05 48.11 -9.73
C ASP A 1053 4.04 47.75 -11.22
N TYR A 1054 3.87 46.47 -11.56
CA TYR A 1054 4.05 45.99 -12.94
C TYR A 1054 2.75 45.84 -13.72
N ARG A 1055 1.59 45.78 -13.06
CA ARG A 1055 0.30 45.52 -13.72
C ARG A 1055 -0.74 46.61 -13.50
N MET A 1056 -0.85 47.17 -12.30
CA MET A 1056 -1.87 48.19 -12.00
C MET A 1056 -1.40 49.60 -12.34
N GLU A 1057 -0.21 49.97 -11.88
CA GLU A 1057 0.39 51.30 -12.08
C GLU A 1057 1.38 51.34 -13.25
N GLY A 1058 1.60 50.20 -13.91
CA GLY A 1058 2.45 50.09 -15.09
C GLY A 1058 1.83 50.73 -16.33
N MET A 1059 2.64 51.45 -17.12
CA MET A 1059 2.23 52.01 -18.41
C MET A 1059 2.81 51.19 -19.57
N PHE A 1060 1.95 50.68 -20.46
CA PHE A 1060 2.39 49.96 -21.67
C PHE A 1060 2.53 50.93 -22.86
N LEU A 1061 3.78 51.15 -23.28
CA LEU A 1061 4.11 51.90 -24.49
C LEU A 1061 4.25 50.95 -25.68
N THR A 1062 3.45 51.18 -26.72
CA THR A 1062 3.52 50.42 -27.98
C THR A 1062 4.80 50.74 -28.77
N ARG A 1063 5.03 50.05 -29.90
CA ARG A 1063 6.09 50.45 -30.84
C ARG A 1063 5.87 51.89 -31.35
N LEU A 1064 4.62 52.22 -31.71
CA LEU A 1064 4.25 53.54 -32.22
C LEU A 1064 4.47 54.62 -31.16
N ASP A 1065 4.04 54.38 -29.91
CA ASP A 1065 4.20 55.32 -28.80
C ASP A 1065 5.67 55.68 -28.59
N ARG A 1066 6.57 54.69 -28.66
CA ARG A 1066 8.02 54.88 -28.50
C ARG A 1066 8.64 55.66 -29.64
N GLU A 1067 8.26 55.38 -30.88
CA GLU A 1067 8.77 56.09 -32.06
C GLU A 1067 8.33 57.56 -32.06
N VAL A 1068 7.05 57.82 -31.74
CA VAL A 1068 6.52 59.17 -31.60
C VAL A 1068 7.21 59.90 -30.45
N LEU A 1069 7.41 59.25 -29.30
CA LEU A 1069 8.15 59.82 -28.18
C LEU A 1069 9.57 60.27 -28.57
N VAL A 1070 10.32 59.41 -29.27
CA VAL A 1070 11.70 59.74 -29.69
C VAL A 1070 11.72 60.92 -30.66
N ARG A 1071 10.83 60.92 -31.67
CA ARG A 1071 10.72 62.03 -32.63
C ARG A 1071 10.29 63.34 -31.95
N LEU A 1072 9.34 63.25 -31.02
CA LEU A 1072 8.84 64.39 -30.26
C LEU A 1072 9.92 65.00 -29.38
N MET A 1073 10.68 64.17 -28.65
CA MET A 1073 11.78 64.64 -27.81
C MET A 1073 12.89 65.31 -28.62
N ALA A 1074 13.27 64.73 -29.78
CA ALA A 1074 14.26 65.35 -30.67
C ALA A 1074 13.80 66.74 -31.14
N ARG A 1075 12.53 66.87 -31.56
CA ARG A 1075 11.95 68.14 -32.02
C ARG A 1075 11.85 69.19 -30.90
N VAL A 1076 11.43 68.78 -29.70
CA VAL A 1076 11.32 69.67 -28.54
C VAL A 1076 12.70 70.19 -28.12
N GLN A 1077 13.72 69.31 -28.18
CA GLN A 1077 15.11 69.67 -27.90
C GLN A 1077 15.68 70.64 -28.94
N GLU A 1078 15.45 70.39 -30.24
CA GLU A 1078 15.85 71.32 -31.32
C GLU A 1078 15.19 72.70 -31.18
N ALA A 1079 13.93 72.73 -30.72
CA ALA A 1079 13.20 73.97 -30.49
C ALA A 1079 13.57 74.69 -29.17
N GLY A 1080 14.48 74.13 -28.35
CA GLY A 1080 14.91 74.72 -27.09
C GLY A 1080 13.80 74.84 -26.02
N ARG A 1081 12.74 74.03 -26.12
CA ARG A 1081 11.58 74.05 -25.21
C ARG A 1081 11.67 72.90 -24.21
N ALA A 1082 11.15 73.10 -23.00
CA ALA A 1082 11.12 72.07 -21.96
C ALA A 1082 9.93 71.10 -22.08
N VAL A 1083 8.91 71.49 -22.85
CA VAL A 1083 7.60 70.82 -22.93
C VAL A 1083 7.13 70.79 -24.38
N ALA A 1084 6.52 69.69 -24.81
CA ALA A 1084 5.92 69.52 -26.13
C ALA A 1084 4.59 70.29 -26.25
N THR A 1085 4.35 70.89 -27.42
CA THR A 1085 3.03 71.42 -27.78
C THR A 1085 2.25 70.41 -28.62
N ASP A 1086 0.93 70.62 -28.74
CA ASP A 1086 0.10 69.80 -29.64
C ASP A 1086 0.53 69.90 -31.11
N GLU A 1087 1.05 71.05 -31.53
CA GLU A 1087 1.62 71.22 -32.87
C GLU A 1087 2.86 70.33 -33.08
N ASP A 1088 3.73 70.21 -32.08
CA ASP A 1088 4.91 69.34 -32.16
C ASP A 1088 4.51 67.87 -32.23
N PHE A 1089 3.50 67.47 -31.45
CA PHE A 1089 2.97 66.10 -31.49
C PHE A 1089 2.33 65.77 -32.84
N MET A 1090 1.51 66.66 -33.39
CA MET A 1090 0.87 66.47 -34.68
C MET A 1090 1.90 66.45 -35.83
N ALA A 1091 3.02 67.16 -35.70
CA ALA A 1091 4.10 67.16 -36.69
C ALA A 1091 4.95 65.88 -36.70
N VAL A 1092 4.99 65.13 -35.60
CA VAL A 1092 5.80 63.90 -35.44
C VAL A 1092 4.96 62.65 -35.22
N GLN A 1093 3.65 62.79 -35.36
CA GLN A 1093 2.67 61.72 -35.25
C GLN A 1093 3.03 60.58 -36.21
N ASP A 1094 2.51 59.38 -35.96
CA ASP A 1094 2.79 58.29 -36.89
C ASP A 1094 2.19 58.60 -38.28
N PRO A 1095 2.93 58.36 -39.39
CA PRO A 1095 2.42 58.63 -40.74
C PRO A 1095 1.09 57.93 -41.05
N THR A 1096 0.83 56.77 -40.40
CA THR A 1096 -0.43 56.06 -40.55
C THR A 1096 -1.64 56.80 -39.96
N TRP A 1097 -1.42 57.76 -39.06
CA TRP A 1097 -2.47 58.53 -38.38
C TRP A 1097 -2.88 59.81 -39.12
N GLU A 1098 -2.04 60.33 -40.02
CA GLU A 1098 -2.25 61.63 -40.67
C GLU A 1098 -3.54 61.66 -41.51
N SER A 1099 -3.84 60.57 -42.20
CA SER A 1099 -5.03 60.45 -43.06
C SER A 1099 -6.34 60.24 -42.29
N LEU A 1100 -6.27 59.99 -40.97
CA LEU A 1100 -7.41 59.63 -40.13
C LEU A 1100 -7.97 60.85 -39.38
N THR A 1101 -9.24 61.17 -39.64
CA THR A 1101 -9.98 62.23 -38.92
C THR A 1101 -10.18 61.90 -37.44
N ARG A 1102 -10.40 60.63 -37.09
CA ARG A 1102 -10.39 60.13 -35.71
C ARG A 1102 -9.47 58.92 -35.60
N CYS A 1103 -8.49 58.98 -34.71
CA CYS A 1103 -7.54 57.90 -34.50
C CYS A 1103 -7.39 57.65 -33.00
N ARG A 1104 -7.99 56.56 -32.52
CA ARG A 1104 -7.94 56.18 -31.10
C ARG A 1104 -6.52 55.92 -30.61
N GLU A 1105 -5.67 55.31 -31.44
CA GLU A 1105 -4.26 55.06 -31.10
C GLU A 1105 -3.47 56.36 -30.94
N ARG A 1106 -3.75 57.37 -31.78
CA ARG A 1106 -3.17 58.72 -31.64
C ARG A 1106 -3.60 59.37 -30.33
N ASP A 1107 -4.89 59.32 -30.01
CA ASP A 1107 -5.45 59.91 -28.79
C ASP A 1107 -4.91 59.21 -27.54
N GLU A 1108 -4.80 57.88 -27.57
CA GLU A 1108 -4.20 57.07 -26.50
C GLU A 1108 -2.70 57.36 -26.35
N CYS A 1109 -1.95 57.47 -27.44
CA CYS A 1109 -0.53 57.85 -27.41
C CYS A 1109 -0.37 59.24 -26.78
N ARG A 1110 -1.17 60.23 -27.20
CA ARG A 1110 -1.15 61.58 -26.63
C ARG A 1110 -1.45 61.56 -25.14
N ALA A 1111 -2.47 60.83 -24.71
CA ALA A 1111 -2.84 60.71 -23.30
C ALA A 1111 -1.72 60.07 -22.46
N LYS A 1112 -1.04 59.04 -22.97
CA LYS A 1112 0.10 58.41 -22.29
C LYS A 1112 1.27 59.38 -22.13
N LEU A 1113 1.61 60.12 -23.19
CA LEU A 1113 2.69 61.11 -23.16
C LEU A 1113 2.36 62.29 -22.23
N ALA A 1114 1.10 62.73 -22.18
CA ALA A 1114 0.65 63.75 -21.23
C ALA A 1114 0.80 63.28 -19.78
N ARG A 1115 0.45 62.01 -19.48
CA ARG A 1115 0.67 61.40 -18.15
C ARG A 1115 2.15 61.31 -17.77
N LEU A 1116 3.06 61.23 -18.74
CA LEU A 1116 4.52 61.28 -18.51
C LEU A 1116 5.05 62.71 -18.29
N GLY A 1117 4.19 63.73 -18.31
CA GLY A 1117 4.58 65.13 -18.13
C GLY A 1117 5.30 65.73 -19.34
N ILE A 1118 5.18 65.12 -20.52
CA ILE A 1118 5.81 65.60 -21.76
C ILE A 1118 5.08 66.82 -22.33
N PHE A 1119 3.79 66.91 -22.05
CA PHE A 1119 2.95 68.08 -22.33
C PHE A 1119 2.77 68.91 -21.05
N GLY A 1120 2.45 70.19 -21.20
CA GLY A 1120 2.30 71.11 -20.07
C GLY A 1120 1.20 70.66 -19.10
N PRO A 1121 1.16 71.17 -17.86
CA PRO A 1121 0.17 70.76 -16.88
C PRO A 1121 -1.23 70.92 -17.45
N VAL A 1122 -1.91 69.79 -17.64
CA VAL A 1122 -3.33 69.76 -17.96
C VAL A 1122 -4.05 70.33 -16.74
N ALA A 1123 -4.72 71.46 -16.90
CA ALA A 1123 -5.59 72.00 -15.85
C ALA A 1123 -6.55 70.91 -15.39
N SER A 1124 -6.65 70.70 -14.08
CA SER A 1124 -7.63 69.80 -13.48
C SER A 1124 -9.04 70.20 -13.94
N PRO A 1125 -9.98 69.25 -14.13
CA PRO A 1125 -11.35 69.57 -14.56
C PRO A 1125 -12.18 70.37 -13.53
N GLU A 1126 -11.59 70.85 -12.44
CA GLU A 1126 -12.29 71.52 -11.32
C GLU A 1126 -12.16 73.05 -11.34
N SER A 1127 -11.54 73.66 -12.36
CA SER A 1127 -11.44 75.12 -12.47
C SER A 1127 -11.93 75.72 -13.79
N ALA A 1128 -12.85 75.04 -14.49
CA ALA A 1128 -13.64 75.69 -15.54
C ALA A 1128 -14.84 76.42 -14.90
N GLU A 1129 -14.67 77.74 -14.74
CA GLU A 1129 -15.70 78.69 -14.36
C GLU A 1129 -17.02 78.50 -15.13
N GLN A 1130 -18.11 78.72 -14.41
CA GLN A 1130 -19.46 78.91 -14.93
C GLN A 1130 -19.47 79.87 -16.13
N PRO A 1131 -20.08 79.52 -17.27
CA PRO A 1131 -20.49 80.53 -18.23
C PRO A 1131 -21.74 81.22 -17.70
N ASP A 1132 -21.59 82.51 -17.50
CA ASP A 1132 -22.63 83.49 -17.16
C ASP A 1132 -23.91 83.28 -17.97
N ALA A 1133 -25.04 83.15 -17.27
CA ALA A 1133 -26.37 83.21 -17.83
C ALA A 1133 -26.76 84.68 -18.09
N SER A 1134 -26.06 85.38 -18.99
CA SER A 1134 -26.49 86.72 -19.46
C SER A 1134 -25.82 87.21 -20.76
N SER A 1135 -26.02 86.54 -21.89
CA SER A 1135 -26.05 87.21 -23.21
C SER A 1135 -26.67 86.27 -24.24
N ALA A 1136 -27.93 86.47 -24.62
CA ALA A 1136 -28.39 87.35 -25.70
C ALA A 1136 -28.62 86.58 -27.01
N LYS A 1137 -29.91 86.40 -27.31
CA LYS A 1137 -30.56 86.57 -28.62
C LYS A 1137 -29.66 86.56 -29.86
N GLY A 1138 -29.95 85.63 -30.77
CA GLY A 1138 -29.55 85.61 -32.18
C GLY A 1138 -30.18 84.43 -32.88
#